data_AF-R8APC8-F1
#
_entry.id   AF-R8APC8-F1
#
_cell.length_a   1.000
_cell.length_b   1.000
_cell.length_c   1.000
_cell.angle_alpha   90.00
_cell.angle_beta   90.00
_cell.angle_gamma   90.00
#
_symmetry.space_group_name_H-M   'P 1'
#
loop_
_entity.id
_entity.type
_entity.pdbx_description
1 polymer ?
#
loop_
_entity_poly.entity_id
_entity_poly.type
_entity_poly.pdbx_seq_one_letter_code
_entity_poly.pdbx_strand_id
1 'polypeptide(L)'
;MPNQQPHAPEQPPVAAKIKTKRRISPFWILPVIAVAIALSLVYYTLREQGEQISIHFNSATGIVPNRTPIRFQGLEVGMVRKVSLGPNLQGVTVTADIYSQAVDTLRQGTQFWLVTPKASLAGISGLDALVSGNYINMLPGEGPSVSHFSALSAPPRYRESTGDLLVHLRSDDLGSLSTGSQVYYRKIPVGTVNDYRIAPDNEGVLIDILIEQRFANLVKTTSRFWNTSGVQADVSLSGASIKLESLNALINGAIAFDSPADAPQASDDASYPLYPDLAASQRGISVHLSFPNAGGLKAGSTPLMYQGLKVGLLTNLDLQDVNSVAGTLVVDPSIKDLLRSGTHIKLQRPSFSLSNPAGVSTLLTGPTLQLMPGEGAPQRRFTIVDDSQLLQQTENSLQFTLLAPQSFGVDVNQPVWLNGINIGQIITRELTPEGVLFSVAIEPRYRHLIHADSRFAAASRVDVQVGLDGVEVKGASAQEFLQGGINVIAGGKGAPKTRYTLYGDLKSARAGIDYADLKPTLTLQASELPDIQQGSVVLYRKFPIGQLLSIKPTTKGEFNVAVFIDPQYRYLLTPQSIFWAEGGAKVEIGASGVSVQATPLSRALKGAISMDNVSEASAGKGELRRLYPSEQAAKAIGRQITLLTDDASKISKNMPIRYLGITVGQVINTELTRDNNHVAVQAILYPKYDAKFARNASRFTLVTPEINTTGIYNIESILTPYISAEPGNGNPSREFELLPPSIVSSRYLDGLTLTLDAPNVGSLIVGTPILYRGMEIGIVTGFNLGKLADRVHVQVRINRRYQNLIRQNSVFWLSSGYNVDFGLFSGVASSGTLNQLLRGGISVATPPSAPLKPLAKARSHFLLNQKMPEQADSWQTAIPVE
;
A
#
# COMPACT_ATOMS: atom_id res chain seq x y z
N MET A 1 -164.24 -120.95 -2.17
CA MET A 1 -164.46 -120.59 -0.76
C MET A 1 -163.35 -119.65 -0.32
N PRO A 2 -163.76 -118.64 0.45
CA PRO A 2 -163.47 -117.23 0.19
C PRO A 2 -162.79 -116.68 1.48
N ASN A 3 -162.85 -115.44 1.97
CA ASN A 3 -163.86 -114.38 1.88
C ASN A 3 -163.46 -113.19 2.79
N GLN A 4 -164.20 -112.09 2.62
CA GLN A 4 -164.59 -111.05 3.61
C GLN A 4 -163.62 -109.93 4.08
N GLN A 5 -164.02 -108.68 3.73
CA GLN A 5 -164.19 -107.41 4.54
C GLN A 5 -163.01 -106.85 5.40
N PRO A 6 -162.97 -105.55 5.85
CA PRO A 6 -163.85 -104.35 5.67
C PRO A 6 -163.11 -102.97 5.48
N HIS A 7 -163.86 -101.87 5.68
CA HIS A 7 -163.65 -100.39 5.56
C HIS A 7 -162.78 -99.63 6.61
N ALA A 8 -162.41 -98.36 6.25
CA ALA A 8 -162.20 -97.09 7.03
C ALA A 8 -160.86 -96.85 7.80
N PRO A 9 -160.39 -95.59 8.13
CA PRO A 9 -160.87 -94.20 7.86
C PRO A 9 -159.81 -93.18 7.33
N GLU A 10 -160.23 -91.91 7.11
CA GLU A 10 -159.43 -90.67 6.92
C GLU A 10 -158.53 -90.30 8.13
N GLN A 11 -157.42 -89.55 7.94
CA GLN A 11 -156.81 -88.54 8.86
C GLN A 11 -155.50 -87.85 8.30
N PRO A 12 -154.99 -86.71 8.86
CA PRO A 12 -154.75 -85.42 8.17
C PRO A 12 -153.23 -85.05 7.95
N PRO A 13 -152.81 -83.80 7.58
CA PRO A 13 -151.50 -83.52 6.97
C PRO A 13 -150.37 -83.41 8.00
N VAL A 14 -149.14 -83.86 7.67
CA VAL A 14 -147.93 -83.58 8.46
C VAL A 14 -146.70 -83.36 7.56
N ALA A 15 -145.99 -82.27 7.85
CA ALA A 15 -144.93 -81.66 7.05
C ALA A 15 -143.66 -82.52 6.83
N ALA A 16 -143.18 -82.53 5.57
CA ALA A 16 -141.87 -83.04 5.21
C ALA A 16 -140.77 -82.02 5.57
N LYS A 17 -140.01 -82.30 6.64
CA LYS A 17 -138.83 -81.53 7.03
C LYS A 17 -137.64 -81.88 6.13
N ILE A 18 -137.25 -80.90 5.31
CA ILE A 18 -135.99 -80.79 4.58
C ILE A 18 -134.81 -80.88 5.56
N LYS A 19 -133.86 -81.81 5.35
CA LYS A 19 -132.53 -81.80 5.99
C LYS A 19 -131.44 -81.78 4.91
N THR A 20 -130.95 -80.59 4.62
CA THR A 20 -129.81 -80.31 3.75
C THR A 20 -128.50 -80.64 4.46
N LYS A 21 -127.85 -81.76 4.09
CA LYS A 21 -126.47 -82.06 4.48
C LYS A 21 -125.51 -81.22 3.63
N ARG A 22 -125.16 -80.02 4.10
CA ARG A 22 -123.99 -79.25 3.59
C ARG A 22 -122.70 -79.93 4.07
N ARG A 23 -122.14 -80.81 3.24
CA ARG A 23 -120.74 -81.22 3.35
C ARG A 23 -119.92 -80.28 2.48
N ILE A 24 -119.09 -79.45 3.09
CA ILE A 24 -118.01 -78.76 2.38
C ILE A 24 -116.98 -79.86 2.07
N SER A 25 -116.71 -80.08 0.78
CA SER A 25 -115.75 -81.08 0.32
C SER A 25 -114.35 -80.79 0.90
N PRO A 26 -113.56 -81.80 1.32
CA PRO A 26 -112.18 -81.61 1.80
C PRO A 26 -111.27 -80.88 0.79
N PHE A 27 -111.65 -80.84 -0.49
CA PHE A 27 -110.94 -80.08 -1.53
C PHE A 27 -110.89 -78.56 -1.31
N TRP A 28 -111.76 -77.98 -0.46
CA TRP A 28 -111.74 -76.54 -0.13
C TRP A 28 -110.74 -76.15 0.97
N ILE A 29 -110.10 -77.11 1.64
CA ILE A 29 -109.10 -76.83 2.69
C ILE A 29 -107.83 -76.24 2.06
N LEU A 30 -107.40 -76.74 0.90
CA LEU A 30 -106.20 -76.28 0.19
C LEU A 30 -106.28 -74.80 -0.23
N PRO A 31 -107.34 -74.30 -0.89
CA PRO A 31 -107.43 -72.88 -1.25
C PRO A 31 -107.55 -71.94 -0.04
N VAL A 32 -108.20 -72.35 1.05
CA VAL A 32 -108.28 -71.53 2.28
C VAL A 32 -106.90 -71.43 2.96
N ILE A 33 -106.14 -72.53 3.02
CA ILE A 33 -104.76 -72.51 3.52
C ILE A 33 -103.87 -71.64 2.63
N ALA A 34 -103.99 -71.76 1.30
CA ALA A 34 -103.23 -70.92 0.37
C ALA A 34 -103.53 -69.42 0.56
N VAL A 35 -104.80 -69.04 0.76
CA VAL A 35 -105.19 -67.65 1.06
C VAL A 35 -104.69 -67.21 2.43
N ALA A 36 -104.72 -68.06 3.46
CA ALA A 36 -104.17 -67.74 4.78
C ALA A 36 -102.65 -67.54 4.74
N ILE A 37 -101.93 -68.37 3.98
CA ILE A 37 -100.49 -68.21 3.76
C ILE A 37 -100.21 -66.94 2.95
N ALA A 38 -100.98 -66.65 1.91
CA ALA A 38 -100.83 -65.43 1.12
C ALA A 38 -101.09 -64.16 1.97
N LEU A 39 -102.16 -64.14 2.77
CA LEU A 39 -102.43 -63.04 3.71
C LEU A 39 -101.35 -62.91 4.78
N SER A 40 -100.82 -64.02 5.28
CA SER A 40 -99.69 -64.02 6.21
C SER A 40 -98.42 -63.46 5.56
N LEU A 41 -98.10 -63.85 4.33
CA LEU A 41 -96.95 -63.33 3.58
C LEU A 41 -97.09 -61.83 3.34
N VAL A 42 -98.28 -61.34 2.96
CA VAL A 42 -98.54 -59.91 2.80
C VAL A 42 -98.38 -59.16 4.13
N TYR A 43 -98.85 -59.72 5.25
CA TYR A 43 -98.68 -59.11 6.58
C TYR A 43 -97.21 -59.04 7.02
N TYR A 44 -96.44 -60.11 6.83
CA TYR A 44 -94.99 -60.11 7.12
C TYR A 44 -94.25 -59.13 6.20
N THR A 45 -94.59 -59.10 4.91
CA THR A 45 -93.97 -58.18 3.93
C THR A 45 -94.25 -56.71 4.26
N LEU A 46 -95.43 -56.39 4.80
CA LEU A 46 -95.77 -55.02 5.24
C LEU A 46 -95.06 -54.60 6.53
N ARG A 47 -94.71 -55.53 7.42
CA ARG A 47 -93.94 -55.24 8.65
C ARG A 47 -92.43 -55.13 8.44
N GLU A 48 -91.90 -55.67 7.34
CA GLU A 48 -90.47 -55.63 7.01
C GLU A 48 -90.09 -54.47 6.07
N GLN A 49 -91.03 -53.58 5.72
CA GLN A 49 -90.75 -52.38 4.93
C GLN A 49 -90.05 -51.32 5.79
N GLY A 50 -88.80 -51.01 5.45
CA GLY A 50 -88.08 -49.84 5.98
C GLY A 50 -88.70 -48.51 5.52
N GLU A 51 -88.14 -47.38 5.98
CA GLU A 51 -88.60 -46.04 5.59
C GLU A 51 -87.63 -45.39 4.61
N GLN A 52 -88.17 -44.80 3.54
CA GLN A 52 -87.36 -44.07 2.56
C GLN A 52 -87.28 -42.59 2.95
N ILE A 53 -86.04 -42.09 3.11
CA ILE A 53 -85.76 -40.70 3.47
C ILE A 53 -85.00 -39.98 2.36
N SER A 54 -85.09 -38.65 2.35
CA SER A 54 -84.32 -37.78 1.46
C SER A 54 -83.39 -36.87 2.27
N ILE A 55 -82.09 -36.96 2.03
CA ILE A 55 -81.06 -36.15 2.71
C ILE A 55 -80.42 -35.22 1.69
N HIS A 56 -80.45 -33.92 1.94
CA HIS A 56 -79.81 -32.90 1.10
C HIS A 56 -78.35 -32.69 1.51
N PHE A 57 -77.43 -32.84 0.56
CA PHE A 57 -75.99 -32.61 0.72
C PHE A 57 -75.52 -31.48 -0.21
N ASN A 58 -74.48 -30.74 0.20
CA ASN A 58 -73.85 -29.74 -0.66
C ASN A 58 -73.11 -30.36 -1.87
N SER A 59 -72.64 -31.61 -1.74
CA SER A 59 -71.97 -32.38 -2.81
C SER A 59 -72.26 -33.87 -2.66
N ALA A 60 -72.31 -34.61 -3.76
CA ALA A 60 -72.42 -36.08 -3.78
C ALA A 60 -71.09 -36.79 -4.05
N THR A 61 -69.96 -36.12 -3.90
CA THR A 61 -68.63 -36.72 -4.12
C THR A 61 -68.46 -37.99 -3.26
N GLY A 62 -68.37 -39.14 -3.93
CA GLY A 62 -68.17 -40.45 -3.31
C GLY A 62 -69.40 -41.05 -2.61
N ILE A 63 -70.61 -40.52 -2.86
CA ILE A 63 -71.87 -41.18 -2.49
C ILE A 63 -72.36 -41.99 -3.69
N VAL A 64 -72.50 -43.31 -3.53
CA VAL A 64 -72.85 -44.23 -4.62
C VAL A 64 -74.13 -45.00 -4.28
N PRO A 65 -75.15 -44.96 -5.16
CA PRO A 65 -76.35 -45.78 -5.04
C PRO A 65 -76.04 -47.26 -4.82
N ASN A 66 -76.73 -47.87 -3.86
CA ASN A 66 -76.60 -49.26 -3.41
C ASN A 66 -75.21 -49.66 -2.89
N ARG A 67 -74.35 -48.70 -2.55
CA ARG A 67 -73.01 -48.96 -1.98
C ARG A 67 -72.64 -48.09 -0.79
N THR A 68 -73.24 -46.91 -0.63
CA THR A 68 -72.96 -46.04 0.51
C THR A 68 -73.92 -46.36 1.65
N PRO A 69 -73.44 -46.97 2.75
CA PRO A 69 -74.29 -47.24 3.91
C PRO A 69 -74.51 -45.97 4.73
N ILE A 70 -75.64 -45.94 5.43
CA ILE A 70 -75.89 -45.02 6.53
C ILE A 70 -75.55 -45.77 7.81
N ARG A 71 -74.67 -45.19 8.63
CA ARG A 71 -74.20 -45.79 9.88
C ARG A 71 -74.63 -44.98 11.09
N PHE A 72 -74.84 -45.66 12.20
CA PHE A 72 -74.97 -45.08 13.53
C PHE A 72 -74.08 -45.86 14.48
N GLN A 73 -73.17 -45.18 15.19
CA GLN A 73 -72.19 -45.81 16.09
C GLN A 73 -71.42 -46.97 15.43
N GLY A 74 -71.13 -46.86 14.14
CA GLY A 74 -70.41 -47.89 13.36
C GLY A 74 -71.28 -49.04 12.83
N LEU A 75 -72.55 -49.15 13.23
CA LEU A 75 -73.49 -50.15 12.70
C LEU A 75 -74.22 -49.62 11.46
N GLU A 76 -74.41 -50.46 10.45
CA GLU A 76 -75.19 -50.14 9.26
C GLU A 76 -76.70 -50.15 9.57
N VAL A 77 -77.34 -49.00 9.36
CA VAL A 77 -78.75 -48.74 9.70
C VAL A 77 -79.58 -48.34 8.48
N GLY A 78 -78.95 -48.18 7.31
CA GLY A 78 -79.62 -47.91 6.04
C GLY A 78 -78.67 -47.92 4.86
N MET A 79 -79.21 -47.77 3.65
CA MET A 79 -78.44 -47.80 2.41
C MET A 79 -78.95 -46.75 1.44
N VAL A 80 -78.03 -46.01 0.83
CA VAL A 80 -78.38 -45.05 -0.23
C VAL A 80 -78.93 -45.78 -1.44
N ARG A 81 -80.09 -45.35 -1.96
CA ARG A 81 -80.74 -45.95 -3.14
C ARG A 81 -80.62 -45.12 -4.39
N LYS A 82 -80.70 -43.80 -4.26
CA LYS A 82 -80.69 -42.89 -5.39
C LYS A 82 -80.01 -41.59 -5.01
N VAL A 83 -79.28 -41.03 -5.97
CA VAL A 83 -78.64 -39.72 -5.86
C VAL A 83 -79.18 -38.90 -7.03
N SER A 84 -79.82 -37.78 -6.73
CA SER A 84 -80.42 -36.89 -7.72
C SER A 84 -80.05 -35.45 -7.43
N LEU A 85 -79.88 -34.65 -8.48
CA LEU A 85 -79.56 -33.23 -8.31
C LEU A 85 -80.67 -32.52 -7.53
N GLY A 86 -80.29 -31.67 -6.58
CA GLY A 86 -81.24 -30.93 -5.74
C GLY A 86 -82.09 -29.95 -6.57
N PRO A 87 -83.21 -29.47 -6.01
CA PRO A 87 -83.97 -28.38 -6.62
C PRO A 87 -83.05 -27.18 -6.91
N ASN A 88 -83.17 -26.55 -8.08
CA ASN A 88 -82.36 -25.41 -8.52
C ASN A 88 -80.87 -25.68 -8.83
N LEU A 89 -80.46 -26.94 -9.08
CA LEU A 89 -79.08 -27.34 -9.36
C LEU A 89 -78.10 -27.08 -8.19
N GLN A 90 -78.62 -26.77 -7.00
CA GLN A 90 -77.81 -26.50 -5.80
C GLN A 90 -77.81 -27.72 -4.88
N GLY A 91 -76.62 -28.32 -4.73
CA GLY A 91 -76.44 -29.53 -3.95
C GLY A 91 -77.09 -30.77 -4.56
N VAL A 92 -77.19 -31.83 -3.77
CA VAL A 92 -77.63 -33.15 -4.21
C VAL A 92 -78.57 -33.75 -3.17
N THR A 93 -79.72 -34.23 -3.63
CA THR A 93 -80.67 -34.97 -2.80
C THR A 93 -80.35 -36.47 -2.89
N VAL A 94 -80.00 -37.05 -1.75
CA VAL A 94 -79.69 -38.46 -1.59
C VAL A 94 -80.90 -39.14 -0.97
N THR A 95 -81.54 -40.02 -1.74
CA THR A 95 -82.63 -40.87 -1.25
C THR A 95 -82.05 -42.17 -0.72
N ALA A 96 -82.36 -42.51 0.53
CA ALA A 96 -81.86 -43.70 1.20
C ALA A 96 -82.99 -44.48 1.87
N ASP A 97 -82.85 -45.79 1.90
CA ASP A 97 -83.77 -46.66 2.63
C ASP A 97 -83.16 -46.96 4.01
N ILE A 98 -83.89 -46.63 5.06
CA ILE A 98 -83.54 -46.88 6.45
C ILE A 98 -84.21 -48.18 6.90
N TYR A 99 -83.45 -49.06 7.55
CA TYR A 99 -83.97 -50.32 8.05
C TYR A 99 -84.97 -50.09 9.19
N SER A 100 -85.97 -50.97 9.30
CA SER A 100 -87.09 -50.83 10.27
C SER A 100 -86.62 -50.57 11.71
N GLN A 101 -85.49 -51.18 12.12
CA GLN A 101 -84.88 -51.00 13.44
C GLN A 101 -84.36 -49.58 13.75
N ALA A 102 -84.15 -48.74 12.74
CA ALA A 102 -83.63 -47.39 12.88
C ALA A 102 -84.66 -46.29 12.56
N VAL A 103 -85.87 -46.66 12.11
CA VAL A 103 -86.93 -45.72 11.74
C VAL A 103 -87.32 -44.80 12.89
N ASP A 104 -87.39 -45.31 14.13
CA ASP A 104 -87.76 -44.50 15.31
C ASP A 104 -86.77 -43.37 15.62
N THR A 105 -85.54 -43.45 15.08
CA THR A 105 -84.48 -42.45 15.24
C THR A 105 -84.54 -41.33 14.19
N LEU A 106 -85.45 -41.39 13.22
CA LEU A 106 -85.64 -40.39 12.17
C LEU A 106 -86.52 -39.21 12.65
N ARG A 107 -85.96 -38.41 13.57
CA ARG A 107 -86.62 -37.23 14.15
C ARG A 107 -86.08 -35.94 13.56
N GLN A 108 -86.82 -34.86 13.67
CA GLN A 108 -86.38 -33.53 13.17
C GLN A 108 -84.97 -33.12 13.64
N GLY A 109 -84.55 -33.49 14.85
CA GLY A 109 -83.22 -33.22 15.39
C GLY A 109 -82.11 -34.15 14.89
N THR A 110 -82.41 -35.16 14.08
CA THR A 110 -81.44 -36.14 13.61
C THR A 110 -80.50 -35.53 12.58
N GLN A 111 -79.21 -35.62 12.85
CA GLN A 111 -78.15 -35.02 12.05
C GLN A 111 -77.45 -36.08 11.21
N PHE A 112 -77.18 -35.75 9.94
CA PHE A 112 -76.44 -36.60 9.03
C PHE A 112 -75.18 -35.86 8.55
N TRP A 113 -74.07 -36.56 8.37
CA TRP A 113 -72.88 -36.00 7.70
C TRP A 113 -72.14 -37.08 6.92
N LEU A 114 -71.47 -36.67 5.85
CA LEU A 114 -70.65 -37.58 5.05
C LEU A 114 -69.29 -37.79 5.74
N VAL A 115 -68.91 -39.04 5.97
CA VAL A 115 -67.58 -39.41 6.45
C VAL A 115 -66.73 -39.82 5.26
N THR A 116 -65.64 -39.08 5.05
CA THR A 116 -64.64 -39.35 4.00
C THR A 116 -63.27 -39.62 4.64
N PRO A 117 -62.45 -40.49 4.04
CA PRO A 117 -61.10 -40.74 4.52
C PRO A 117 -60.25 -39.47 4.36
N LYS A 118 -59.61 -39.02 5.45
CA LYS A 118 -58.69 -37.88 5.43
C LYS A 118 -57.28 -38.34 5.77
N ALA A 119 -56.35 -38.05 4.87
CA ALA A 119 -54.93 -38.25 5.11
C ALA A 119 -54.29 -36.94 5.58
N SER A 120 -53.66 -36.94 6.76
CA SER A 120 -52.80 -35.85 7.23
C SER A 120 -51.48 -36.42 7.74
N LEU A 121 -50.41 -35.63 7.69
CA LEU A 121 -49.09 -36.02 8.21
C LEU A 121 -49.09 -36.19 9.75
N ALA A 122 -50.06 -35.62 10.46
CA ALA A 122 -50.23 -35.76 11.91
C ALA A 122 -51.00 -37.02 12.33
N GLY A 123 -51.62 -37.74 11.38
CA GLY A 123 -52.40 -38.95 11.63
C GLY A 123 -53.46 -39.21 10.56
N ILE A 124 -53.96 -40.45 10.50
CA ILE A 124 -55.01 -40.86 9.56
C ILE A 124 -56.32 -40.95 10.33
N SER A 125 -57.30 -40.11 9.98
CA SER A 125 -58.66 -40.16 10.54
C SER A 125 -59.63 -40.73 9.49
N GLY A 126 -60.54 -41.62 9.91
CA GLY A 126 -61.45 -42.30 8.98
C GLY A 126 -60.82 -43.51 8.27
N LEU A 127 -59.93 -44.25 8.95
CA LEU A 127 -59.26 -45.44 8.41
C LEU A 127 -60.26 -46.56 8.06
N ASP A 128 -61.39 -46.60 8.77
CA ASP A 128 -62.56 -47.44 8.46
C ASP A 128 -63.11 -47.14 7.06
N ALA A 129 -63.21 -45.87 6.67
CA ALA A 129 -63.65 -45.44 5.34
C ALA A 129 -62.63 -45.72 4.22
N LEU A 130 -61.34 -45.92 4.55
CA LEU A 130 -60.33 -46.32 3.57
C LEU A 130 -60.56 -47.76 3.06
N VAL A 131 -61.05 -48.64 3.93
CA VAL A 131 -61.36 -50.04 3.59
C VAL A 131 -62.81 -50.22 3.16
N SER A 132 -63.77 -49.53 3.81
CA SER A 132 -65.22 -49.69 3.54
C SER A 132 -65.80 -48.69 2.54
N GLY A 133 -65.03 -47.70 2.10
CA GLY A 133 -65.53 -46.58 1.31
C GLY A 133 -66.28 -45.53 2.15
N ASN A 134 -66.68 -44.43 1.50
CA ASN A 134 -67.43 -43.35 2.16
C ASN A 134 -68.78 -43.86 2.67
N TYR A 135 -69.18 -43.37 3.85
CA TYR A 135 -70.48 -43.65 4.45
C TYR A 135 -71.08 -42.37 5.04
N ILE A 136 -72.39 -42.37 5.21
CA ILE A 136 -73.10 -41.28 5.88
C ILE A 136 -73.26 -41.70 7.34
N ASN A 137 -72.80 -40.87 8.28
CA ASN A 137 -73.03 -41.13 9.70
C ASN A 137 -74.27 -40.38 10.16
N MET A 138 -75.00 -40.95 11.11
CA MET A 138 -76.21 -40.40 11.70
C MET A 138 -75.98 -40.14 13.19
N LEU A 139 -76.58 -39.07 13.72
CA LEU A 139 -76.73 -38.85 15.15
C LEU A 139 -78.21 -38.56 15.44
N PRO A 140 -78.93 -39.45 16.17
CA PRO A 140 -80.31 -39.23 16.54
C PRO A 140 -80.48 -37.96 17.37
N GLY A 141 -81.56 -37.23 17.14
CA GLY A 141 -81.96 -36.09 17.96
C GLY A 141 -83.43 -36.20 18.40
N GLU A 142 -83.91 -35.17 19.09
CA GLU A 142 -85.30 -35.10 19.53
C GLU A 142 -86.21 -34.44 18.47
N GLY A 143 -87.53 -34.61 18.61
CA GLY A 143 -88.53 -33.95 17.75
C GLY A 143 -89.55 -34.89 17.09
N PRO A 144 -90.45 -34.35 16.25
CA PRO A 144 -91.41 -35.15 15.48
C PRO A 144 -90.71 -35.99 14.40
N SER A 145 -91.38 -37.06 13.94
CA SER A 145 -90.88 -37.92 12.85
C SER A 145 -90.87 -37.15 11.53
N VAL A 146 -89.76 -37.18 10.80
CA VAL A 146 -89.62 -36.51 9.50
C VAL A 146 -88.83 -37.38 8.52
N SER A 147 -89.09 -37.21 7.23
CA SER A 147 -88.45 -37.98 6.14
C SER A 147 -87.50 -37.16 5.27
N HIS A 148 -87.35 -35.87 5.55
CA HIS A 148 -86.49 -34.94 4.81
C HIS A 148 -85.46 -34.32 5.75
N PHE A 149 -84.19 -34.43 5.40
CA PHE A 149 -83.05 -34.00 6.22
C PHE A 149 -82.07 -33.16 5.41
N SER A 150 -81.28 -32.34 6.11
CA SER A 150 -80.13 -31.64 5.54
C SER A 150 -78.86 -32.09 6.24
N ALA A 151 -77.83 -32.42 5.47
CA ALA A 151 -76.58 -32.91 6.01
C ALA A 151 -75.64 -31.78 6.46
N LEU A 152 -74.95 -31.99 7.57
CA LEU A 152 -73.90 -31.12 8.07
C LEU A 152 -72.63 -31.24 7.21
N SER A 153 -71.91 -30.14 7.05
CA SER A 153 -70.65 -30.09 6.27
C SER A 153 -69.46 -30.69 7.03
N ALA A 154 -69.55 -30.82 8.36
CA ALA A 154 -68.55 -31.41 9.23
C ALA A 154 -69.25 -32.09 10.43
N PRO A 155 -68.61 -33.07 11.09
CA PRO A 155 -69.14 -33.66 12.31
C PRO A 155 -69.40 -32.59 13.38
N PRO A 156 -70.48 -32.71 14.18
CA PRO A 156 -70.79 -31.77 15.24
C PRO A 156 -69.68 -31.74 16.30
N ARG A 157 -69.34 -30.55 16.82
CA ARG A 157 -68.30 -30.39 17.86
C ARG A 157 -68.80 -30.95 19.19
N TYR A 158 -68.31 -32.11 19.61
CA TYR A 158 -68.45 -32.56 20.98
C TYR A 158 -67.45 -31.81 21.85
N ARG A 159 -67.91 -30.97 22.78
CA ARG A 159 -67.11 -30.54 23.95
C ARG A 159 -67.43 -31.50 25.08
N GLU A 160 -66.63 -32.53 25.25
CA GLU A 160 -66.49 -33.14 26.56
C GLU A 160 -65.58 -32.24 27.39
N SER A 161 -66.02 -31.84 28.58
CA SER A 161 -65.23 -31.04 29.52
C SER A 161 -64.12 -31.93 30.11
N THR A 162 -62.98 -32.05 29.43
CA THR A 162 -61.84 -32.93 29.80
C THR A 162 -60.95 -32.37 30.91
N GLY A 163 -61.16 -31.12 31.35
CA GLY A 163 -60.37 -30.51 32.44
C GLY A 163 -58.99 -29.99 32.02
N ASP A 164 -58.73 -29.89 30.72
CA ASP A 164 -57.51 -29.33 30.15
C ASP A 164 -57.46 -27.80 30.31
N LEU A 165 -56.25 -27.23 30.39
CA LEU A 165 -56.00 -25.79 30.59
C LEU A 165 -55.85 -25.09 29.23
N LEU A 166 -56.73 -24.12 28.94
CA LEU A 166 -56.67 -23.30 27.73
C LEU A 166 -55.83 -22.05 28.00
N VAL A 167 -54.86 -21.78 27.13
CA VAL A 167 -53.97 -20.62 27.21
C VAL A 167 -53.89 -19.95 25.84
N HIS A 168 -53.89 -18.63 25.82
CA HIS A 168 -53.76 -17.83 24.60
C HIS A 168 -52.33 -17.33 24.45
N LEU A 169 -51.71 -17.57 23.30
CA LEU A 169 -50.40 -17.03 22.98
C LEU A 169 -50.55 -15.93 21.93
N ARG A 170 -49.87 -14.80 22.14
CA ARG A 170 -49.83 -13.68 21.18
C ARG A 170 -48.48 -13.62 20.49
N SER A 171 -48.50 -13.51 19.17
CA SER A 171 -47.31 -13.44 18.31
C SER A 171 -47.53 -12.43 17.18
N ASP A 172 -46.46 -11.90 16.59
CA ASP A 172 -46.54 -11.00 15.42
C ASP A 172 -47.04 -11.76 14.17
N ASP A 173 -46.69 -13.04 14.06
CA ASP A 173 -47.17 -13.96 13.02
C ASP A 173 -47.38 -15.39 13.54
N LEU A 174 -48.02 -16.26 12.74
CA LEU A 174 -48.28 -17.66 13.08
C LEU A 174 -47.01 -18.53 13.00
N GLY A 175 -45.99 -18.11 12.26
CA GLY A 175 -44.80 -18.89 11.94
C GLY A 175 -45.13 -20.19 11.20
N SER A 176 -44.50 -21.29 11.63
CA SER A 176 -44.73 -22.65 11.12
C SER A 176 -45.69 -23.47 12.00
N LEU A 177 -46.43 -22.80 12.89
CA LEU A 177 -47.41 -23.46 13.75
C LEU A 177 -48.69 -23.77 12.97
N SER A 178 -49.34 -24.87 13.35
CA SER A 178 -50.59 -25.35 12.76
C SER A 178 -51.46 -25.99 13.83
N THR A 179 -52.75 -26.22 13.54
CA THR A 179 -53.61 -26.98 14.43
C THR A 179 -53.02 -28.38 14.65
N GLY A 180 -52.81 -28.75 15.91
CA GLY A 180 -52.14 -30.00 16.30
C GLY A 180 -50.62 -29.89 16.50
N SER A 181 -49.98 -28.72 16.31
CA SER A 181 -48.60 -28.50 16.74
C SER A 181 -48.44 -28.84 18.22
N GLN A 182 -47.32 -29.46 18.59
CA GLN A 182 -47.10 -29.93 19.96
C GLN A 182 -46.56 -28.80 20.85
N VAL A 183 -46.98 -28.80 22.12
CA VAL A 183 -46.45 -27.93 23.17
C VAL A 183 -45.56 -28.75 24.10
N TYR A 184 -44.32 -28.33 24.25
CA TYR A 184 -43.30 -29.04 25.03
C TYR A 184 -42.93 -28.31 26.31
N TYR A 185 -42.79 -29.07 27.39
CA TYR A 185 -42.08 -28.66 28.60
C TYR A 185 -40.89 -29.57 28.81
N ARG A 186 -39.67 -29.02 28.87
CA ARG A 186 -38.42 -29.80 28.97
C ARG A 186 -38.34 -30.96 27.95
N LYS A 187 -38.77 -30.72 26.72
CA LYS A 187 -38.85 -31.69 25.60
C LYS A 187 -39.87 -32.82 25.77
N ILE A 188 -40.76 -32.75 26.76
CA ILE A 188 -41.89 -33.68 26.94
C ILE A 188 -43.15 -33.01 26.35
N PRO A 189 -43.92 -33.68 25.48
CA PRO A 189 -45.18 -33.13 24.96
C PRO A 189 -46.20 -33.08 26.10
N VAL A 190 -46.75 -31.90 26.34
CA VAL A 190 -47.68 -31.63 27.45
C VAL A 190 -49.00 -31.00 27.01
N GLY A 191 -49.14 -30.72 25.72
CA GLY A 191 -50.33 -30.09 25.15
C GLY A 191 -50.20 -29.91 23.64
N THR A 192 -51.23 -29.31 23.03
CA THR A 192 -51.29 -29.08 21.57
C THR A 192 -51.88 -27.71 21.24
N VAL A 193 -51.54 -27.19 20.06
CA VAL A 193 -52.23 -26.03 19.47
C VAL A 193 -53.62 -26.49 19.04
N ASN A 194 -54.64 -25.90 19.64
CA ASN A 194 -56.05 -26.22 19.38
C ASN A 194 -56.62 -25.39 18.22
N ASP A 195 -56.34 -24.08 18.19
CA ASP A 195 -56.81 -23.18 17.13
C ASP A 195 -55.90 -21.95 17.01
N TYR A 196 -56.05 -21.16 15.94
CA TYR A 196 -55.40 -19.87 15.80
C TYR A 196 -56.27 -18.89 15.00
N ARG A 197 -56.16 -17.60 15.33
CA ARG A 197 -56.92 -16.52 14.68
C ARG A 197 -56.11 -15.24 14.61
N ILE A 198 -56.39 -14.39 13.63
CA ILE A 198 -55.86 -13.02 13.61
C ILE A 198 -56.36 -12.31 14.87
N ALA A 199 -55.47 -11.57 15.53
CA ALA A 199 -55.82 -10.81 16.73
C ALA A 199 -56.89 -9.75 16.39
N PRO A 200 -57.86 -9.46 17.28
CA PRO A 200 -58.96 -8.53 16.98
C PRO A 200 -58.52 -7.11 16.61
N ASP A 201 -57.32 -6.70 17.03
CA ASP A 201 -56.69 -5.42 16.72
C ASP A 201 -55.96 -5.41 15.37
N ASN A 202 -56.01 -6.53 14.62
CA ASN A 202 -55.25 -6.74 13.38
C ASN A 202 -53.72 -6.66 13.56
N GLU A 203 -53.23 -6.65 14.80
CA GLU A 203 -51.81 -6.60 15.16
C GLU A 203 -51.37 -7.98 15.67
N GLY A 204 -51.17 -8.89 14.71
CA GLY A 204 -50.62 -10.22 14.94
C GLY A 204 -51.66 -11.34 15.01
N VAL A 205 -51.28 -12.44 15.69
CA VAL A 205 -52.04 -13.69 15.74
C VAL A 205 -52.20 -14.14 17.20
N LEU A 206 -53.41 -14.59 17.54
CA LEU A 206 -53.73 -15.30 18.77
C LEU A 206 -53.76 -16.81 18.50
N ILE A 207 -52.96 -17.55 19.25
CA ILE A 207 -52.80 -18.99 19.13
C ILE A 207 -53.33 -19.63 20.41
N ASP A 208 -54.38 -20.42 20.29
CA ASP A 208 -55.04 -21.08 21.41
C ASP A 208 -54.38 -22.44 21.63
N ILE A 209 -53.68 -22.61 22.75
CA ILE A 209 -53.04 -23.87 23.15
C ILE A 209 -53.82 -24.55 24.27
N LEU A 210 -53.91 -25.87 24.20
CA LEU A 210 -54.56 -26.71 25.19
C LEU A 210 -53.50 -27.57 25.89
N ILE A 211 -53.31 -27.36 27.19
CA ILE A 211 -52.39 -28.13 28.03
C ILE A 211 -53.18 -29.22 28.74
N GLU A 212 -52.71 -30.46 28.67
CA GLU A 212 -53.40 -31.59 29.30
C GLU A 212 -53.55 -31.37 30.81
N GLN A 213 -54.68 -31.76 31.39
CA GLN A 213 -55.01 -31.55 32.81
C GLN A 213 -53.87 -31.92 33.78
N ARG A 214 -53.19 -33.05 33.54
CA ARG A 214 -52.06 -33.53 34.38
C ARG A 214 -50.83 -32.62 34.37
N PHE A 215 -50.71 -31.72 33.38
CA PHE A 215 -49.60 -30.80 33.20
C PHE A 215 -49.98 -29.33 33.43
N ALA A 216 -51.25 -29.03 33.72
CA ALA A 216 -51.72 -27.66 33.95
C ALA A 216 -50.95 -26.92 35.05
N ASN A 217 -50.45 -27.64 36.06
CA ASN A 217 -49.66 -27.07 37.17
C ASN A 217 -48.27 -26.57 36.75
N LEU A 218 -47.77 -26.98 35.58
CA LEU A 218 -46.48 -26.55 35.03
C LEU A 218 -46.55 -25.11 34.53
N VAL A 219 -47.70 -24.68 34.01
CA VAL A 219 -47.88 -23.32 33.49
C VAL A 219 -48.10 -22.36 34.66
N LYS A 220 -47.19 -21.40 34.81
CA LYS A 220 -47.24 -20.33 35.82
C LYS A 220 -47.55 -18.98 35.19
N THR A 221 -47.98 -18.01 36.00
CA THR A 221 -48.26 -16.63 35.58
C THR A 221 -47.09 -15.91 34.91
N THR A 222 -45.84 -16.36 35.16
CA THR A 222 -44.62 -15.81 34.55
C THR A 222 -43.89 -16.84 33.68
N SER A 223 -44.65 -17.80 33.12
CA SER A 223 -44.16 -18.67 32.06
C SER A 223 -43.74 -17.86 30.84
N ARG A 224 -42.71 -18.33 30.14
CA ARG A 224 -42.32 -17.79 28.83
C ARG A 224 -42.43 -18.88 27.79
N PHE A 225 -43.20 -18.62 26.74
CA PHE A 225 -43.41 -19.52 25.62
C PHE A 225 -42.55 -19.03 24.45
N TRP A 226 -41.88 -19.93 23.75
CA TRP A 226 -41.16 -19.60 22.53
C TRP A 226 -41.45 -20.61 21.42
N ASN A 227 -41.34 -20.14 20.19
CA ASN A 227 -41.43 -20.98 19.02
C ASN A 227 -40.14 -21.80 18.91
N THR A 228 -40.26 -23.11 18.76
CA THR A 228 -39.14 -24.03 18.57
C THR A 228 -39.15 -24.71 17.19
N SER A 229 -39.94 -24.15 16.28
CA SER A 229 -40.15 -24.68 14.94
C SER A 229 -39.05 -24.19 13.99
N GLY A 230 -38.53 -25.12 13.17
CA GLY A 230 -37.53 -24.82 12.14
C GLY A 230 -36.14 -25.41 12.41
N VAL A 231 -35.25 -25.27 11.43
CA VAL A 231 -33.83 -25.66 11.55
C VAL A 231 -33.01 -24.43 11.92
N GLN A 232 -32.41 -24.42 13.11
CA GLN A 232 -31.37 -23.46 13.45
C GLN A 232 -30.00 -24.03 13.06
N ALA A 233 -29.44 -23.50 11.99
CA ALA A 233 -28.11 -23.83 11.51
C ALA A 233 -27.17 -22.65 11.82
N ASP A 234 -26.35 -22.79 12.86
CA ASP A 234 -25.28 -21.86 13.15
C ASP A 234 -24.06 -22.24 12.31
N VAL A 235 -23.91 -21.60 11.15
CA VAL A 235 -22.75 -21.78 10.27
C VAL A 235 -21.75 -20.68 10.57
N SER A 236 -20.64 -21.05 11.21
CA SER A 236 -19.52 -20.15 11.48
C SER A 236 -18.25 -20.66 10.80
N LEU A 237 -17.27 -19.78 10.61
CA LEU A 237 -15.95 -20.17 10.11
C LEU A 237 -15.17 -21.05 11.10
N SER A 238 -15.65 -21.19 12.35
CA SER A 238 -15.13 -22.14 13.35
C SER A 238 -15.81 -23.52 13.31
N GLY A 239 -16.83 -23.70 12.45
CA GLY A 239 -17.60 -24.93 12.30
C GLY A 239 -19.09 -24.68 12.09
N ALA A 240 -19.79 -25.70 11.60
CA ALA A 240 -21.25 -25.71 11.44
C ALA A 240 -21.89 -26.52 12.56
N SER A 241 -22.72 -25.88 13.38
CA SER A 241 -23.56 -26.55 14.38
C SER A 241 -25.00 -26.54 13.88
N ILE A 242 -25.50 -27.70 13.49
CA ILE A 242 -26.91 -27.88 13.13
C ILE A 242 -27.59 -28.49 14.35
N LYS A 243 -28.40 -27.70 15.05
CA LYS A 243 -29.21 -28.19 16.17
C LYS A 243 -30.59 -28.56 15.64
N LEU A 244 -30.86 -29.86 15.62
CA LEU A 244 -32.17 -30.41 15.31
C LEU A 244 -32.88 -30.70 16.63
N GLU A 245 -33.84 -29.86 17.02
CA GLU A 245 -34.55 -30.05 18.29
C GLU A 245 -35.52 -31.23 18.24
N SER A 246 -36.32 -31.35 17.17
CA SER A 246 -37.23 -32.46 16.94
C SER A 246 -37.62 -32.54 15.46
N LEU A 247 -37.57 -33.73 14.86
CA LEU A 247 -38.00 -33.94 13.47
C LEU A 247 -39.50 -33.65 13.29
N ASN A 248 -40.32 -33.88 14.33
CA ASN A 248 -41.75 -33.54 14.30
C ASN A 248 -41.99 -32.03 14.34
N ALA A 249 -41.17 -31.27 15.08
CA ALA A 249 -41.24 -29.81 15.14
C ALA A 249 -40.85 -29.13 13.82
N LEU A 250 -40.09 -29.82 12.96
CA LEU A 250 -39.73 -29.33 11.63
C LEU A 250 -40.92 -29.33 10.66
N ILE A 251 -41.83 -30.29 10.78
CA ILE A 251 -42.91 -30.51 9.82
C ILE A 251 -44.19 -29.80 10.25
N ASN A 252 -44.57 -29.92 11.53
CA ASN A 252 -45.85 -29.41 12.03
C ASN A 252 -45.70 -28.19 12.95
N GLY A 253 -44.47 -27.73 13.20
CA GLY A 253 -44.20 -26.71 14.20
C GLY A 253 -44.40 -27.20 15.65
N ALA A 254 -43.77 -26.50 16.59
CA ALA A 254 -43.91 -26.75 18.02
C ALA A 254 -43.65 -25.49 18.84
N ILE A 255 -44.25 -25.45 20.02
CA ILE A 255 -44.05 -24.42 21.04
C ILE A 255 -43.34 -25.09 22.22
N ALA A 256 -42.38 -24.41 22.82
CA ALA A 256 -41.80 -24.83 24.09
C ALA A 256 -41.99 -23.72 25.13
N PHE A 257 -42.01 -24.10 26.41
CA PHE A 257 -42.06 -23.11 27.47
C PHE A 257 -41.21 -23.47 28.69
N ASP A 258 -40.83 -22.43 29.43
CA ASP A 258 -40.20 -22.52 30.74
C ASP A 258 -41.01 -21.75 31.77
N SER A 259 -40.99 -22.25 33.01
CA SER A 259 -41.81 -21.77 34.10
C SER A 259 -40.98 -21.74 35.39
N PRO A 260 -40.93 -20.60 36.10
CA PRO A 260 -40.19 -20.51 37.34
C PRO A 260 -40.96 -21.23 38.47
N ALA A 261 -40.22 -21.83 39.41
CA ALA A 261 -40.81 -22.72 40.42
C ALA A 261 -41.66 -21.98 41.48
N ASP A 262 -41.40 -20.71 41.67
CA ASP A 262 -41.92 -19.83 42.73
C ASP A 262 -43.15 -19.00 42.32
N ALA A 263 -43.60 -19.10 41.06
CA ALA A 263 -44.76 -18.36 40.57
C ALA A 263 -46.09 -19.14 40.72
N PRO A 264 -47.23 -18.45 40.95
CA PRO A 264 -48.56 -19.06 40.97
C PRO A 264 -48.93 -19.75 39.66
N GLN A 265 -49.78 -20.80 39.71
CA GLN A 265 -50.33 -21.44 38.52
C GLN A 265 -51.15 -20.44 37.68
N ALA A 266 -51.08 -20.56 36.36
CA ALA A 266 -51.89 -19.77 35.44
C ALA A 266 -53.39 -20.06 35.60
N SER A 267 -54.21 -19.02 35.45
CA SER A 267 -55.65 -19.20 35.27
C SER A 267 -55.97 -19.77 33.88
N ASP A 268 -57.15 -20.36 33.75
CA ASP A 268 -57.72 -20.66 32.43
C ASP A 268 -57.89 -19.36 31.62
N ASP A 269 -57.75 -19.47 30.29
CA ASP A 269 -57.73 -18.34 29.32
C ASP A 269 -56.63 -17.29 29.57
N ALA A 270 -55.57 -17.63 30.31
CA ALA A 270 -54.44 -16.72 30.52
C ALA A 270 -53.72 -16.40 29.19
N SER A 271 -53.21 -15.18 29.04
CA SER A 271 -52.52 -14.71 27.83
C SER A 271 -51.01 -14.56 28.05
N TYR A 272 -50.19 -15.05 27.11
CA TYR A 272 -48.73 -14.92 27.13
C TYR A 272 -48.17 -14.48 25.79
N PRO A 273 -47.03 -13.76 25.74
CA PRO A 273 -46.30 -13.55 24.50
C PRO A 273 -45.63 -14.86 24.06
N LEU A 274 -45.67 -15.14 22.76
CA LEU A 274 -44.87 -16.17 22.11
C LEU A 274 -43.60 -15.53 21.56
N TYR A 275 -42.47 -15.82 22.18
CA TYR A 275 -41.16 -15.37 21.70
C TYR A 275 -40.74 -16.12 20.42
N PRO A 276 -40.00 -15.49 19.51
CA PRO A 276 -39.56 -16.13 18.27
C PRO A 276 -38.60 -17.30 18.50
N ASP A 277 -37.79 -17.26 19.56
CA ASP A 277 -36.84 -18.31 19.92
C ASP A 277 -36.50 -18.30 21.44
N LEU A 278 -35.68 -19.25 21.87
CA LEU A 278 -35.20 -19.36 23.25
C LEU A 278 -34.30 -18.18 23.69
N ALA A 279 -33.54 -17.57 22.76
CA ALA A 279 -32.64 -16.47 23.09
C ALA A 279 -33.43 -15.20 23.45
N ALA A 280 -34.49 -14.90 22.70
CA ALA A 280 -35.43 -13.81 22.95
C ALA A 280 -36.24 -14.02 24.24
N SER A 281 -36.44 -15.28 24.67
CA SER A 281 -37.17 -15.60 25.90
C SER A 281 -36.29 -15.55 27.17
N GLN A 282 -34.99 -15.27 27.07
CA GLN A 282 -34.09 -15.23 28.24
C GLN A 282 -34.43 -14.10 29.23
N ARG A 283 -34.34 -14.41 30.52
CA ARG A 283 -34.51 -13.44 31.62
C ARG A 283 -33.17 -12.72 31.87
N GLY A 284 -33.18 -11.39 32.00
CA GLY A 284 -31.98 -10.59 32.27
C GLY A 284 -32.30 -9.15 32.65
N ILE A 285 -31.26 -8.38 32.99
CA ILE A 285 -31.39 -6.96 33.33
C ILE A 285 -31.25 -6.15 32.04
N SER A 286 -32.24 -5.32 31.72
CA SER A 286 -32.17 -4.42 30.56
C SER A 286 -31.33 -3.19 30.87
N VAL A 287 -30.35 -2.91 30.01
CA VAL A 287 -29.43 -1.78 30.06
C VAL A 287 -29.54 -1.01 28.74
N HIS A 288 -29.74 0.30 28.82
CA HIS A 288 -29.82 1.16 27.64
C HIS A 288 -28.44 1.69 27.25
N LEU A 289 -28.08 1.56 25.99
CA LEU A 289 -26.82 2.02 25.43
C LEU A 289 -27.07 3.15 24.44
N SER A 290 -26.21 4.15 24.46
CA SER A 290 -26.15 5.20 23.44
C SER A 290 -24.83 5.10 22.68
N PHE A 291 -24.91 5.00 21.36
CA PHE A 291 -23.76 4.87 20.47
C PHE A 291 -23.64 6.13 19.58
N PRO A 292 -22.43 6.68 19.41
CA PRO A 292 -22.19 7.71 18.40
C PRO A 292 -22.28 7.14 16.97
N ASN A 293 -21.93 5.86 16.80
CA ASN A 293 -22.06 5.11 15.56
C ASN A 293 -22.23 3.62 15.89
N ALA A 294 -23.20 2.95 15.26
CA ALA A 294 -23.46 1.52 15.44
C ALA A 294 -22.89 0.63 14.32
N GLY A 295 -21.98 1.14 13.50
CA GLY A 295 -21.36 0.42 12.39
C GLY A 295 -20.79 -0.94 12.81
N GLY A 296 -21.35 -2.01 12.23
CA GLY A 296 -20.96 -3.40 12.47
C GLY A 296 -21.64 -4.07 13.67
N LEU A 297 -22.40 -3.35 14.49
CA LEU A 297 -23.19 -3.93 15.58
C LEU A 297 -24.44 -4.61 15.05
N LYS A 298 -24.83 -5.72 15.70
CA LYS A 298 -26.02 -6.50 15.32
C LYS A 298 -26.82 -6.90 16.55
N ALA A 299 -28.11 -6.54 16.55
CA ALA A 299 -29.08 -7.07 17.49
C ALA A 299 -29.13 -8.61 17.40
N GLY A 300 -29.27 -9.27 18.54
CA GLY A 300 -29.25 -10.72 18.70
C GLY A 300 -27.87 -11.39 18.61
N SER A 301 -26.81 -10.68 18.20
CA SER A 301 -25.49 -11.28 17.95
C SER A 301 -24.33 -10.63 18.72
N THR A 302 -24.31 -9.29 18.86
CA THR A 302 -23.20 -8.59 19.52
C THR A 302 -23.16 -8.88 21.03
N PRO A 303 -22.12 -9.55 21.55
CA PRO A 303 -22.05 -9.88 22.97
C PRO A 303 -21.47 -8.73 23.82
N LEU A 304 -21.89 -8.68 25.08
CA LEU A 304 -21.14 -8.01 26.15
C LEU A 304 -20.17 -9.02 26.78
N MET A 305 -18.89 -8.66 26.77
CA MET A 305 -17.78 -9.46 27.27
C MET A 305 -17.25 -8.86 28.57
N TYR A 306 -17.01 -9.70 29.57
CA TYR A 306 -16.32 -9.35 30.80
C TYR A 306 -15.33 -10.45 31.15
N GLN A 307 -14.06 -10.09 31.34
CA GLN A 307 -12.95 -11.04 31.58
C GLN A 307 -12.89 -12.21 30.56
N GLY A 308 -13.27 -11.95 29.30
CA GLY A 308 -13.30 -12.96 28.24
C GLY A 308 -14.55 -13.86 28.20
N LEU A 309 -15.50 -13.68 29.13
CA LEU A 309 -16.77 -14.41 29.16
C LEU A 309 -17.91 -13.55 28.62
N LYS A 310 -18.84 -14.16 27.89
CA LYS A 310 -20.09 -13.51 27.47
C LYS A 310 -21.01 -13.36 28.68
N VAL A 311 -21.30 -12.12 29.06
CA VAL A 311 -22.14 -11.76 30.21
C VAL A 311 -23.39 -10.96 29.82
N GLY A 312 -23.60 -10.73 28.53
CA GLY A 312 -24.79 -10.10 28.00
C GLY A 312 -24.87 -10.16 26.48
N LEU A 313 -25.98 -9.71 25.93
CA LEU A 313 -26.27 -9.71 24.50
C LEU A 313 -27.03 -8.43 24.12
N LEU A 314 -26.62 -7.80 23.03
CA LEU A 314 -27.34 -6.68 22.44
C LEU A 314 -28.59 -7.23 21.77
N THR A 315 -29.78 -6.91 22.28
CA THR A 315 -31.05 -7.47 21.78
C THR A 315 -31.81 -6.52 20.89
N ASN A 316 -31.61 -5.21 21.01
CA ASN A 316 -32.22 -4.23 20.12
C ASN A 316 -31.24 -3.10 19.75
N LEU A 317 -31.44 -2.51 18.56
CA LEU A 317 -30.67 -1.40 18.04
C LEU A 317 -31.56 -0.53 17.15
N ASP A 318 -31.81 0.70 17.58
CA ASP A 318 -32.72 1.65 16.94
C ASP A 318 -32.03 2.99 16.71
N LEU A 319 -32.30 3.60 15.55
CA LEU A 319 -31.78 4.94 15.26
C LEU A 319 -32.62 5.97 16.04
N GLN A 320 -32.00 6.68 16.98
CA GLN A 320 -32.71 7.65 17.83
C GLN A 320 -32.77 9.02 17.13
N ASP A 321 -31.65 9.46 16.54
CA ASP A 321 -31.50 10.72 15.79
C ASP A 321 -30.48 10.54 14.65
N VAL A 322 -30.31 11.56 13.78
CA VAL A 322 -29.33 11.55 12.66
C VAL A 322 -27.90 11.21 13.11
N ASN A 323 -27.53 11.54 14.35
CA ASN A 323 -26.18 11.38 14.89
C ASN A 323 -26.08 10.42 16.09
N SER A 324 -27.15 9.69 16.43
CA SER A 324 -27.10 8.76 17.58
C SER A 324 -27.95 7.52 17.40
N VAL A 325 -27.41 6.40 17.85
CA VAL A 325 -28.08 5.10 17.83
C VAL A 325 -28.31 4.66 19.27
N ALA A 326 -29.55 4.29 19.59
CA ALA A 326 -29.91 3.69 20.86
C ALA A 326 -29.87 2.16 20.75
N GLY A 327 -29.41 1.48 21.79
CA GLY A 327 -29.47 0.03 21.85
C GLY A 327 -29.96 -0.45 23.21
N THR A 328 -30.51 -1.66 23.23
CA THR A 328 -30.89 -2.35 24.46
C THR A 328 -30.02 -3.59 24.62
N LEU A 329 -29.32 -3.65 25.74
CA LEU A 329 -28.46 -4.75 26.14
C LEU A 329 -29.14 -5.52 27.26
N VAL A 330 -29.30 -6.83 27.10
CA VAL A 330 -29.77 -7.72 28.16
C VAL A 330 -28.55 -8.39 28.77
N VAL A 331 -28.36 -8.18 30.07
CA VAL A 331 -27.19 -8.70 30.82
C VAL A 331 -27.60 -9.74 31.84
N ASP A 332 -26.65 -10.64 32.12
CA ASP A 332 -26.81 -11.68 33.13
C ASP A 332 -27.02 -11.06 34.53
N PRO A 333 -28.04 -11.49 35.29
CA PRO A 333 -28.29 -10.99 36.65
C PRO A 333 -27.10 -11.12 37.61
N SER A 334 -26.16 -12.04 37.37
CA SER A 334 -24.94 -12.23 38.18
C SER A 334 -23.99 -11.03 38.15
N ILE A 335 -24.02 -10.22 37.08
CA ILE A 335 -23.15 -9.04 36.94
C ILE A 335 -23.84 -7.73 37.32
N LYS A 336 -25.05 -7.79 37.91
CA LYS A 336 -25.85 -6.61 38.27
C LYS A 336 -25.07 -5.58 39.09
N ASP A 337 -24.19 -6.03 39.98
CA ASP A 337 -23.46 -5.19 40.94
C ASP A 337 -22.26 -4.49 40.29
N LEU A 338 -21.89 -4.87 39.06
CA LEU A 338 -20.85 -4.24 38.24
C LEU A 338 -21.38 -3.08 37.39
N LEU A 339 -22.70 -2.87 37.33
CA LEU A 339 -23.33 -1.82 36.52
C LEU A 339 -23.52 -0.55 37.36
N ARG A 340 -22.47 0.27 37.43
CA ARG A 340 -22.40 1.49 38.26
C ARG A 340 -22.07 2.73 37.44
N SER A 341 -22.18 3.91 38.04
CA SER A 341 -21.90 5.18 37.37
C SER A 341 -20.45 5.33 36.88
N GLY A 342 -19.48 4.70 37.54
CA GLY A 342 -18.09 4.64 37.08
C GLY A 342 -17.78 3.51 36.09
N THR A 343 -18.77 2.68 35.74
CA THR A 343 -18.58 1.57 34.80
C THR A 343 -18.56 2.11 33.37
N HIS A 344 -17.55 1.70 32.61
CA HIS A 344 -17.43 2.01 31.19
C HIS A 344 -17.70 0.78 30.34
N ILE A 345 -18.41 0.95 29.24
CA ILE A 345 -18.61 -0.09 28.23
C ILE A 345 -17.94 0.40 26.96
N LYS A 346 -16.89 -0.32 26.55
CA LYS A 346 -16.07 0.02 25.39
C LYS A 346 -16.56 -0.77 24.18
N LEU A 347 -16.62 -0.12 23.02
CA LEU A 347 -16.77 -0.82 21.75
C LEU A 347 -15.40 -1.35 21.30
N GLN A 348 -15.24 -2.66 21.28
CA GLN A 348 -14.03 -3.31 20.77
C GLN A 348 -14.27 -3.80 19.35
N ARG A 349 -13.76 -3.04 18.38
CA ARG A 349 -13.75 -3.44 16.98
C ARG A 349 -12.62 -4.45 16.74
N PRO A 350 -12.83 -5.45 15.88
CA PRO A 350 -11.78 -6.41 15.58
C PRO A 350 -10.65 -5.71 14.83
N SER A 351 -9.44 -5.82 15.35
CA SER A 351 -8.22 -5.29 14.74
C SER A 351 -7.36 -6.45 14.25
N PHE A 352 -6.99 -6.44 12.98
CA PHE A 352 -6.01 -7.38 12.46
C PHE A 352 -4.60 -6.91 12.83
N SER A 353 -3.85 -7.76 13.54
CA SER A 353 -2.43 -7.55 13.80
C SER A 353 -1.68 -8.86 13.59
N LEU A 354 -0.64 -8.83 12.76
CA LEU A 354 0.22 -9.99 12.46
C LEU A 354 0.95 -10.52 13.70
N SER A 355 1.11 -9.71 14.75
CA SER A 355 1.69 -10.14 16.03
C SER A 355 0.72 -10.90 16.94
N ASN A 356 -0.58 -10.92 16.65
CA ASN A 356 -1.56 -11.66 17.43
C ASN A 356 -2.48 -12.50 16.51
N PRO A 357 -2.03 -13.68 16.05
CA PRO A 357 -2.84 -14.56 15.19
C PRO A 357 -4.14 -15.02 15.86
N ALA A 358 -4.24 -14.99 17.20
CA ALA A 358 -5.50 -15.26 17.90
C ALA A 358 -6.59 -14.20 17.58
N GLY A 359 -6.18 -13.00 17.17
CA GLY A 359 -7.09 -11.93 16.73
C GLY A 359 -7.88 -12.25 15.46
N VAL A 360 -7.47 -13.26 14.67
CA VAL A 360 -8.24 -13.73 13.52
C VAL A 360 -9.63 -14.21 13.94
N SER A 361 -9.76 -14.84 15.11
CA SER A 361 -11.07 -15.23 15.66
C SER A 361 -11.99 -14.03 15.89
N THR A 362 -11.44 -12.87 16.28
CA THR A 362 -12.22 -11.64 16.50
C THR A 362 -12.73 -11.02 15.20
N LEU A 363 -12.00 -11.18 14.08
CA LEU A 363 -12.47 -10.77 12.76
C LEU A 363 -13.73 -11.56 12.35
N LEU A 364 -13.88 -12.80 12.83
CA LEU A 364 -15.02 -13.66 12.56
C LEU A 364 -16.24 -13.30 13.41
N THR A 365 -16.02 -12.99 14.70
CA THR A 365 -17.10 -12.65 15.64
C THR A 365 -17.65 -11.24 15.42
N GLY A 366 -16.91 -10.37 14.73
CA GLY A 366 -17.26 -8.97 14.56
C GLY A 366 -17.02 -8.14 15.84
N PRO A 367 -17.55 -6.91 15.90
CA PRO A 367 -17.36 -6.04 17.06
C PRO A 367 -18.04 -6.60 18.32
N THR A 368 -17.41 -6.37 19.47
CA THR A 368 -17.89 -6.79 20.78
C THR A 368 -17.95 -5.61 21.74
N LEU A 369 -18.77 -5.70 22.78
CA LEU A 369 -18.83 -4.70 23.85
C LEU A 369 -18.03 -5.23 25.04
N GLN A 370 -17.07 -4.46 25.56
CA GLN A 370 -16.23 -4.85 26.69
C GLN A 370 -16.64 -4.08 27.95
N LEU A 371 -17.00 -4.79 29.01
CA LEU A 371 -17.34 -4.20 30.31
C LEU A 371 -16.08 -3.88 31.12
N MET A 372 -15.98 -2.64 31.61
CA MET A 372 -14.94 -2.17 32.52
C MET A 372 -15.61 -1.64 33.80
N PRO A 373 -15.65 -2.43 34.89
CA PRO A 373 -16.33 -2.03 36.13
C PRO A 373 -15.68 -0.79 36.74
N GLY A 374 -16.49 0.06 37.36
CA GLY A 374 -16.03 1.16 38.20
C GLY A 374 -16.94 1.37 39.39
N GLU A 375 -16.54 2.30 40.26
CA GLU A 375 -17.26 2.59 41.50
C GLU A 375 -18.44 3.55 41.29
N GLY A 376 -19.33 3.63 42.29
CA GLY A 376 -20.43 4.60 42.33
C GLY A 376 -21.82 3.99 42.39
N ALA A 377 -22.84 4.80 42.09
CA ALA A 377 -24.24 4.43 42.22
C ALA A 377 -24.68 3.45 41.12
N PRO A 378 -25.63 2.53 41.38
CA PRO A 378 -26.16 1.63 40.34
C PRO A 378 -26.74 2.40 39.15
N GLN A 379 -26.38 1.98 37.93
CA GLN A 379 -26.76 2.65 36.69
C GLN A 379 -27.15 1.65 35.60
N ARG A 380 -28.15 2.00 34.79
CA ARG A 380 -28.65 1.16 33.67
C ARG A 380 -28.62 1.86 32.32
N ARG A 381 -27.97 3.01 32.22
CA ARG A 381 -27.83 3.75 30.97
C ARG A 381 -26.36 4.09 30.77
N PHE A 382 -25.78 3.74 29.61
CA PHE A 382 -24.36 3.95 29.35
C PHE A 382 -24.16 4.55 27.95
N THR A 383 -23.15 5.42 27.83
CA THR A 383 -22.68 5.93 26.54
C THR A 383 -21.46 5.14 26.13
N ILE A 384 -21.47 4.61 24.92
CA ILE A 384 -20.40 3.79 24.38
C ILE A 384 -19.34 4.69 23.74
N VAL A 385 -18.09 4.44 24.11
CA VAL A 385 -16.90 5.17 23.64
C VAL A 385 -15.91 4.23 22.97
N ASP A 386 -15.16 4.76 22.00
CA ASP A 386 -14.03 4.07 21.34
C ASP A 386 -12.72 4.30 22.14
N ASP A 387 -11.68 3.49 21.87
CA ASP A 387 -10.36 3.56 22.57
C ASP A 387 -9.69 4.93 22.53
N SER A 388 -9.76 5.60 21.38
CA SER A 388 -9.22 6.94 21.19
C SER A 388 -9.92 7.96 22.09
N GLN A 389 -11.23 7.86 22.22
CA GLN A 389 -12.05 8.75 23.05
C GLN A 389 -11.88 8.47 24.54
N LEU A 390 -11.67 7.21 24.94
CA LEU A 390 -11.45 6.85 26.34
C LEU A 390 -10.15 7.48 26.88
N LEU A 391 -9.05 7.44 26.11
CA LEU A 391 -7.81 8.11 26.51
C LEU A 391 -7.93 9.64 26.51
N GLN A 392 -8.76 10.22 25.63
CA GLN A 392 -9.07 11.66 25.69
C GLN A 392 -9.80 12.04 26.98
N GLN A 393 -10.69 11.18 27.46
CA GLN A 393 -11.51 11.41 28.66
C GLN A 393 -10.81 11.00 29.97
N THR A 394 -9.70 10.26 29.88
CA THR A 394 -8.91 9.86 31.05
C THR A 394 -8.26 11.09 31.68
N GLU A 395 -8.54 11.34 32.96
CA GLU A 395 -7.94 12.44 33.70
C GLU A 395 -6.41 12.38 33.66
N ASN A 396 -5.78 13.55 33.52
CA ASN A 396 -4.33 13.75 33.53
C ASN A 396 -3.55 13.18 32.33
N SER A 397 -4.22 12.75 31.25
CA SER A 397 -3.54 12.42 29.97
C SER A 397 -2.86 13.66 29.37
N LEU A 398 -1.70 13.48 28.73
CA LEU A 398 -1.00 14.58 28.05
C LEU A 398 -1.40 14.59 26.58
N GLN A 399 -1.99 15.69 26.13
CA GLN A 399 -2.44 15.86 24.75
C GLN A 399 -1.65 16.98 24.07
N PHE A 400 -1.23 16.74 22.83
CA PHE A 400 -0.59 17.72 21.96
C PHE A 400 -0.83 17.39 20.49
N THR A 401 -0.49 18.33 19.62
CA THR A 401 -0.64 18.19 18.18
C THR A 401 0.71 18.03 17.49
N LEU A 402 0.74 17.24 16.43
CA LEU A 402 1.89 17.09 15.54
C LEU A 402 1.53 17.59 14.15
N LEU A 403 2.31 18.53 13.62
CA LEU A 403 2.17 19.01 12.24
C LEU A 403 3.18 18.30 11.34
N ALA A 404 2.71 17.80 10.21
CA ALA A 404 3.51 17.17 9.17
C ALA A 404 3.12 17.71 7.79
N PRO A 405 4.03 17.75 6.80
CA PRO A 405 3.68 18.11 5.43
C PRO A 405 2.79 17.06 4.73
N GLN A 406 2.76 15.82 5.23
CA GLN A 406 2.00 14.70 4.69
C GLN A 406 1.72 13.67 5.80
N SER A 407 0.91 12.64 5.53
CA SER A 407 0.55 11.67 6.57
C SER A 407 1.70 10.74 6.99
N PHE A 408 2.73 10.59 6.15
CA PHE A 408 3.82 9.61 6.29
C PHE A 408 3.37 8.15 6.44
N GLY A 409 2.10 7.82 6.17
CA GLY A 409 1.52 6.50 6.44
C GLY A 409 1.12 6.28 7.91
N VAL A 410 1.13 7.34 8.72
CA VAL A 410 0.62 7.32 10.09
C VAL A 410 -0.90 7.42 10.08
N ASP A 411 -1.57 6.58 10.87
CA ASP A 411 -3.03 6.51 10.98
C ASP A 411 -3.52 6.64 12.42
N VAL A 412 -4.84 6.84 12.56
CA VAL A 412 -5.54 6.92 13.84
C VAL A 412 -5.46 5.56 14.56
N ASN A 413 -5.39 5.60 15.89
CA ASN A 413 -5.20 4.44 16.79
C ASN A 413 -3.83 3.74 16.68
N GLN A 414 -2.89 4.25 15.87
CA GLN A 414 -1.53 3.75 15.89
C GLN A 414 -0.80 4.18 17.19
N PRO A 415 0.18 3.38 17.65
CA PRO A 415 0.91 3.63 18.89
C PRO A 415 1.92 4.78 18.79
N VAL A 416 2.26 5.34 19.95
CA VAL A 416 3.40 6.25 20.12
C VAL A 416 4.49 5.53 20.88
N TRP A 417 5.62 5.32 20.22
CA TRP A 417 6.75 4.55 20.72
C TRP A 417 7.80 5.45 21.35
N LEU A 418 8.27 5.07 22.53
CA LEU A 418 9.48 5.62 23.12
C LEU A 418 10.39 4.45 23.52
N ASN A 419 11.56 4.35 22.89
CA ASN A 419 12.51 3.26 23.11
C ASN A 419 11.87 1.85 23.01
N GLY A 420 10.95 1.65 22.05
CA GLY A 420 10.24 0.39 21.83
C GLY A 420 9.05 0.12 22.77
N ILE A 421 8.74 1.04 23.69
CA ILE A 421 7.58 0.93 24.58
C ILE A 421 6.45 1.83 24.05
N ASN A 422 5.23 1.27 23.98
CA ASN A 422 4.05 2.07 23.65
C ASN A 422 3.67 2.95 24.85
N ILE A 423 3.70 4.26 24.66
CA ILE A 423 3.42 5.27 25.69
C ILE A 423 2.13 6.06 25.45
N GLY A 424 1.48 5.86 24.31
CA GLY A 424 0.31 6.64 23.91
C GLY A 424 -0.20 6.27 22.53
N GLN A 425 -1.07 7.09 21.97
CA GLN A 425 -1.71 6.79 20.69
C GLN A 425 -2.07 8.04 19.90
N ILE A 426 -2.17 7.88 18.59
CA ILE A 426 -2.74 8.87 17.68
C ILE A 426 -4.26 8.84 17.80
N ILE A 427 -4.86 10.00 18.04
CA ILE A 427 -6.29 10.16 18.34
C ILE A 427 -7.08 10.64 17.13
N THR A 428 -6.56 11.64 16.43
CA THR A 428 -7.16 12.14 15.18
C THR A 428 -6.08 12.44 14.15
N ARG A 429 -6.48 12.42 12.88
CA ARG A 429 -5.68 12.83 11.73
C ARG A 429 -6.55 13.72 10.84
N GLU A 430 -6.15 14.96 10.66
CA GLU A 430 -6.89 15.96 9.90
C GLU A 430 -6.01 16.62 8.84
N LEU A 431 -6.55 16.82 7.64
CA LEU A 431 -5.87 17.56 6.59
C LEU A 431 -6.19 19.05 6.74
N THR A 432 -5.14 19.86 6.78
CA THR A 432 -5.21 21.33 6.86
C THR A 432 -4.42 21.95 5.70
N PRO A 433 -4.60 23.25 5.39
CA PRO A 433 -3.78 23.93 4.37
C PRO A 433 -2.28 23.93 4.68
N GLU A 434 -1.90 23.81 5.97
CA GLU A 434 -0.51 23.78 6.44
C GLU A 434 0.12 22.36 6.35
N GLY A 435 -0.69 21.34 6.06
CA GLY A 435 -0.28 19.93 6.07
C GLY A 435 -1.25 19.05 6.86
N VAL A 436 -0.77 17.91 7.34
CA VAL A 436 -1.54 16.96 8.15
C VAL A 436 -1.29 17.23 9.63
N LEU A 437 -2.37 17.43 10.39
CA LEU A 437 -2.35 17.62 11.83
C LEU A 437 -2.80 16.34 12.53
N PHE A 438 -1.98 15.84 13.44
CA PHE A 438 -2.28 14.68 14.27
C PHE A 438 -2.49 15.10 15.70
N SER A 439 -3.60 14.69 16.31
CA SER A 439 -3.79 14.81 17.76
C SER A 439 -3.25 13.56 18.44
N VAL A 440 -2.39 13.73 19.44
CA VAL A 440 -1.74 12.63 20.15
C VAL A 440 -2.08 12.70 21.63
N ALA A 441 -2.39 11.56 22.24
CA ALA A 441 -2.53 11.43 23.69
C ALA A 441 -1.49 10.46 24.25
N ILE A 442 -0.82 10.88 25.31
CA ILE A 442 0.14 10.09 26.08
C ILE A 442 -0.50 9.70 27.40
N GLU A 443 -0.32 8.45 27.81
CA GLU A 443 -0.87 7.93 29.06
C GLU A 443 -0.34 8.72 30.28
N PRO A 444 -1.16 8.92 31.34
CA PRO A 444 -0.77 9.71 32.50
C PRO A 444 0.57 9.30 33.13
N ARG A 445 0.87 7.99 33.19
CA ARG A 445 2.13 7.46 33.75
C ARG A 445 3.38 7.86 32.95
N TYR A 446 3.25 8.14 31.64
CA TYR A 446 4.37 8.49 30.76
C TYR A 446 4.45 9.98 30.42
N ARG A 447 3.50 10.78 30.89
CA ARG A 447 3.45 12.25 30.67
C ARG A 447 4.77 12.96 30.93
N HIS A 448 5.51 12.53 31.95
CA HIS A 448 6.77 13.15 32.38
C HIS A 448 7.96 12.90 31.43
N LEU A 449 7.81 12.02 30.43
CA LEU A 449 8.86 11.67 29.47
C LEU A 449 8.86 12.58 28.22
N ILE A 450 7.86 13.44 28.08
CA ILE A 450 7.73 14.38 26.97
C ILE A 450 8.16 15.78 27.44
N HIS A 451 9.03 16.43 26.66
CA HIS A 451 9.64 17.71 26.97
C HIS A 451 9.52 18.68 25.79
N ALA A 452 9.83 19.97 26.00
CA ALA A 452 9.74 20.98 24.95
C ALA A 452 10.66 20.70 23.75
N ASP A 453 11.76 19.99 23.98
CA ASP A 453 12.77 19.59 23.00
C ASP A 453 12.62 18.15 22.49
N SER A 454 11.57 17.43 22.91
CA SER A 454 11.21 16.13 22.33
C SER A 454 10.95 16.25 20.82
N ARG A 455 11.33 15.21 20.07
CA ARG A 455 11.15 15.15 18.62
C ARG A 455 10.41 13.89 18.22
N PHE A 456 9.65 13.97 17.12
CA PHE A 456 8.72 12.93 16.71
C PHE A 456 8.99 12.53 15.26
N ALA A 457 9.14 11.24 15.00
CA ALA A 457 9.38 10.69 13.66
C ALA A 457 8.33 9.64 13.32
N ALA A 458 7.87 9.60 12.07
CA ALA A 458 7.00 8.53 11.60
C ALA A 458 7.73 7.17 11.66
N ALA A 459 7.04 6.13 12.15
CA ALA A 459 7.56 4.76 12.27
C ALA A 459 7.11 3.86 11.10
N SER A 460 6.37 4.40 10.13
CA SER A 460 5.59 3.67 9.12
C SER A 460 6.31 3.45 7.78
N ARG A 461 7.63 3.66 7.69
CA ARG A 461 8.40 3.49 6.44
C ARG A 461 9.64 2.63 6.65
N VAL A 462 9.83 1.65 5.77
CA VAL A 462 11.09 0.91 5.65
C VAL A 462 12.00 1.71 4.70
N ASP A 463 13.18 2.11 5.18
CA ASP A 463 14.22 2.72 4.34
C ASP A 463 15.32 1.67 4.10
N VAL A 464 15.35 1.10 2.90
CA VAL A 464 16.40 0.14 2.51
C VAL A 464 17.48 0.89 1.75
N GLN A 465 18.65 1.02 2.39
CA GLN A 465 19.82 1.61 1.76
C GLN A 465 20.73 0.50 1.25
N VAL A 466 20.92 0.47 -0.07
CA VAL A 466 21.79 -0.51 -0.73
C VAL A 466 23.12 0.15 -1.07
N GLY A 467 24.20 -0.31 -0.45
CA GLY A 467 25.58 0.10 -0.69
C GLY A 467 26.46 -1.07 -1.15
N LEU A 468 27.70 -0.78 -1.55
CA LEU A 468 28.70 -1.81 -1.90
C LEU A 468 29.24 -2.54 -0.65
N ASP A 469 29.09 -1.92 0.52
CA ASP A 469 29.41 -2.41 1.86
C ASP A 469 28.28 -3.22 2.49
N GLY A 470 27.11 -3.29 1.85
CA GLY A 470 25.99 -4.13 2.29
C GLY A 470 24.63 -3.49 2.06
N VAL A 471 23.59 -4.19 2.51
CA VAL A 471 22.22 -3.68 2.57
C VAL A 471 21.93 -3.29 4.01
N GLU A 472 21.73 -2.00 4.25
CA GLU A 472 21.32 -1.47 5.54
C GLU A 472 19.82 -1.18 5.51
N VAL A 473 19.03 -1.97 6.24
CA VAL A 473 17.60 -1.71 6.43
C VAL A 473 17.45 -0.79 7.63
N LYS A 474 17.25 0.50 7.37
CA LYS A 474 16.97 1.52 8.40
C LYS A 474 15.47 1.62 8.57
N GLY A 475 14.99 1.33 9.77
CA GLY A 475 13.56 1.40 10.06
C GLY A 475 13.23 0.81 11.42
N ALA A 476 11.96 0.94 11.76
CA ALA A 476 11.36 0.25 12.89
C ALA A 476 11.53 -1.27 12.70
N SER A 477 11.58 -2.05 13.79
CA SER A 477 11.61 -3.52 13.69
C SER A 477 10.48 -4.03 12.79
N ALA A 478 10.57 -5.24 12.23
CA ALA A 478 9.50 -5.77 11.38
C ALA A 478 8.11 -5.70 12.05
N GLN A 479 8.06 -5.84 13.38
CA GLN A 479 6.84 -5.67 14.17
C GLN A 479 6.39 -4.21 14.27
N GLU A 480 7.31 -3.28 14.53
CA GLU A 480 7.00 -1.85 14.60
C GLU A 480 6.57 -1.29 13.24
N PHE A 481 7.14 -1.77 12.13
CA PHE A 481 6.71 -1.38 10.77
C PHE A 481 5.25 -1.77 10.52
N LEU A 482 4.87 -2.99 10.88
CA LEU A 482 3.50 -3.50 10.71
C LEU A 482 2.49 -2.78 11.60
N GLN A 483 2.91 -2.37 12.80
CA GLN A 483 2.06 -1.61 13.73
C GLN A 483 2.03 -0.11 13.40
N GLY A 484 3.05 0.41 12.73
CA GLY A 484 3.20 1.82 12.37
C GLY A 484 3.33 2.73 13.60
N GLY A 485 2.86 3.97 13.44
CA GLY A 485 2.82 4.95 14.53
C GLY A 485 3.96 5.96 14.50
N ILE A 486 4.32 6.46 15.68
CA ILE A 486 5.26 7.59 15.84
C ILE A 486 6.33 7.23 16.86
N ASN A 487 7.59 7.35 16.46
CA ASN A 487 8.74 7.24 17.34
C ASN A 487 9.06 8.58 18.00
N VAL A 488 9.26 8.56 19.31
CA VAL A 488 9.65 9.70 20.12
C VAL A 488 11.14 9.64 20.41
N ILE A 489 11.84 10.74 20.15
CA ILE A 489 13.17 11.00 20.68
C ILE A 489 12.96 11.84 21.94
N ALA A 490 13.24 11.25 23.10
CA ALA A 490 13.10 11.94 24.38
C ALA A 490 13.99 13.19 24.41
N GLY A 491 13.37 14.30 24.81
CA GLY A 491 14.08 15.51 25.20
C GLY A 491 14.52 15.46 26.67
N GLY A 492 15.02 16.57 27.19
CA GLY A 492 15.34 16.69 28.61
C GLY A 492 15.09 18.08 29.19
N LYS A 493 14.49 19.00 28.41
CA LYS A 493 14.38 20.41 28.80
C LYS A 493 12.99 20.98 28.51
N GLY A 494 12.46 21.71 29.48
CA GLY A 494 11.21 22.46 29.36
C GLY A 494 9.94 21.59 29.44
N ALA A 495 8.81 22.25 29.70
CA ALA A 495 7.50 21.62 29.74
C ALA A 495 7.03 21.18 28.33
N PRO A 496 6.17 20.15 28.21
CA PRO A 496 5.59 19.74 26.94
C PRO A 496 4.96 20.92 26.18
N LYS A 497 5.21 21.01 24.87
CA LYS A 497 4.55 21.96 23.97
C LYS A 497 3.16 21.46 23.58
N THR A 498 2.31 22.38 23.15
CA THR A 498 1.00 22.06 22.57
C THR A 498 1.09 21.63 21.10
N ARG A 499 2.17 22.01 20.40
CA ARG A 499 2.43 21.68 18.99
C ARG A 499 3.89 21.29 18.78
N TYR A 500 4.12 20.19 18.07
CA TYR A 500 5.43 19.76 17.58
C TYR A 500 5.39 19.46 16.09
N THR A 501 6.56 19.24 15.49
CA THR A 501 6.71 18.78 14.12
C THR A 501 6.88 17.26 14.11
N LEU A 502 6.16 16.58 13.21
CA LEU A 502 6.37 15.17 12.89
C LEU A 502 7.28 15.09 11.65
N TYR A 503 8.44 14.49 11.82
CA TYR A 503 9.42 14.26 10.76
C TYR A 503 9.13 12.92 10.05
N GLY A 504 9.52 12.82 8.78
CA GLY A 504 9.31 11.59 7.99
C GLY A 504 10.12 10.38 8.45
N ASP A 505 11.22 10.61 9.19
CA ASP A 505 12.13 9.57 9.67
C ASP A 505 12.95 10.04 10.89
N LEU A 506 13.64 9.10 11.55
CA LEU A 506 14.47 9.35 12.74
C LEU A 506 15.68 10.25 12.48
N LYS A 507 16.28 10.20 11.28
CA LYS A 507 17.45 11.03 10.92
C LYS A 507 17.03 12.49 10.77
N SER A 508 15.93 12.74 10.07
CA SER A 508 15.28 14.04 9.93
C SER A 508 14.92 14.61 11.30
N ALA A 509 14.32 13.80 12.18
CA ALA A 509 14.04 14.19 13.56
C ALA A 509 15.31 14.56 14.35
N ARG A 510 16.37 13.74 14.34
CA ARG A 510 17.63 14.05 15.05
C ARG A 510 18.32 15.31 14.54
N ALA A 511 18.30 15.55 13.23
CA ALA A 511 18.84 16.77 12.64
C ALA A 511 17.95 17.99 12.91
N GLY A 512 16.64 17.78 13.07
CA GLY A 512 15.66 18.85 13.18
C GLY A 512 15.39 19.50 11.83
N ILE A 513 15.63 18.75 10.75
CA ILE A 513 15.60 19.21 9.36
C ILE A 513 14.70 18.27 8.60
N ASP A 514 13.78 18.82 7.81
CA ASP A 514 13.07 18.04 6.81
C ASP A 514 13.96 17.89 5.58
N TYR A 515 14.60 16.73 5.43
CA TYR A 515 15.47 16.45 4.28
C TYR A 515 14.68 16.33 2.95
N ALA A 516 13.34 16.25 3.00
CA ALA A 516 12.49 16.28 1.81
C ALA A 516 12.24 17.71 1.29
N ASP A 517 12.41 18.74 2.12
CA ASP A 517 12.24 20.15 1.76
C ASP A 517 13.44 21.00 2.22
N LEU A 518 14.62 20.68 1.68
CA LEU A 518 15.83 21.43 1.97
C LEU A 518 15.84 22.79 1.25
N LYS A 519 16.16 23.84 1.99
CA LYS A 519 16.38 25.19 1.44
C LYS A 519 17.86 25.42 1.12
N PRO A 520 18.21 26.05 -0.01
CA PRO A 520 19.60 26.32 -0.34
C PRO A 520 20.25 27.23 0.71
N THR A 521 21.45 26.86 1.13
CA THR A 521 22.32 27.71 1.96
C THR A 521 22.95 28.81 1.11
N LEU A 522 23.29 28.50 -0.14
CA LEU A 522 23.80 29.45 -1.13
C LEU A 522 23.51 28.96 -2.55
N THR A 523 23.65 29.87 -3.52
CA THR A 523 23.55 29.55 -4.94
C THR A 523 24.87 29.90 -5.62
N LEU A 524 25.44 28.93 -6.35
CA LEU A 524 26.63 29.13 -7.17
C LEU A 524 26.25 29.38 -8.62
N GLN A 525 27.13 30.06 -9.36
CA GLN A 525 26.98 30.24 -10.81
C GLN A 525 28.05 29.46 -11.58
N ALA A 526 27.65 28.71 -12.60
CA ALA A 526 28.55 27.98 -13.47
C ALA A 526 28.28 28.36 -14.93
N SER A 527 29.34 28.66 -15.70
CA SER A 527 29.22 28.99 -17.13
C SER A 527 29.05 27.74 -18.00
N GLU A 528 29.54 26.60 -17.52
CA GLU A 528 29.37 25.28 -18.10
C GLU A 528 29.06 24.31 -16.95
N LEU A 529 28.30 23.25 -17.21
CA LEU A 529 28.03 22.26 -16.18
C LEU A 529 29.17 21.24 -16.14
N PRO A 530 29.96 21.16 -15.05
CA PRO A 530 30.90 20.06 -14.87
C PRO A 530 30.14 18.77 -14.54
N ASP A 531 30.85 17.64 -14.39
CA ASP A 531 30.29 16.32 -14.04
C ASP A 531 29.66 16.30 -12.64
N ILE A 532 28.57 17.04 -12.44
CA ILE A 532 27.81 17.17 -11.20
C ILE A 532 26.32 17.08 -11.50
N GLN A 533 25.57 16.49 -10.58
CA GLN A 533 24.11 16.37 -10.68
C GLN A 533 23.39 16.61 -9.35
N GLN A 534 22.06 16.63 -9.36
CA GLN A 534 21.27 16.73 -8.13
C GLN A 534 21.64 15.62 -7.15
N GLY A 535 21.89 15.98 -5.89
CA GLY A 535 22.40 15.07 -4.86
C GLY A 535 23.91 14.84 -4.89
N SER A 536 24.69 15.57 -5.72
CA SER A 536 26.15 15.62 -5.58
C SER A 536 26.54 16.07 -4.18
N VAL A 537 27.58 15.46 -3.62
CA VAL A 537 28.07 15.84 -2.29
C VAL A 537 28.86 17.15 -2.34
N VAL A 538 28.73 17.95 -1.29
CA VAL A 538 29.56 19.15 -1.08
C VAL A 538 30.65 18.77 -0.10
N LEU A 539 31.90 18.98 -0.50
CA LEU A 539 33.08 18.61 0.24
C LEU A 539 33.82 19.85 0.75
N TYR A 540 34.33 19.79 1.96
CA TYR A 540 35.34 20.72 2.47
C TYR A 540 36.60 19.92 2.80
N ARG A 541 37.72 20.21 2.13
CA ARG A 541 38.97 19.43 2.26
C ARG A 541 38.74 17.91 2.17
N LYS A 542 37.94 17.49 1.18
CA LYS A 542 37.52 16.09 0.92
C LYS A 542 36.55 15.46 1.95
N PHE A 543 36.04 16.22 2.91
CA PHE A 543 35.05 15.77 3.88
C PHE A 543 33.62 16.24 3.51
N PRO A 544 32.59 15.37 3.51
CA PRO A 544 31.24 15.75 3.14
C PRO A 544 30.58 16.64 4.19
N ILE A 545 30.10 17.80 3.77
CA ILE A 545 29.47 18.83 4.63
C ILE A 545 28.08 19.27 4.16
N GLY A 546 27.60 18.71 3.04
CA GLY A 546 26.35 19.13 2.44
C GLY A 546 26.09 18.44 1.11
N GLN A 547 25.09 18.95 0.39
CA GLN A 547 24.69 18.40 -0.91
C GLN A 547 24.12 19.46 -1.85
N LEU A 548 24.17 19.14 -3.14
CA LEU A 548 23.55 19.93 -4.19
C LEU A 548 22.05 19.63 -4.27
N LEU A 549 21.22 20.68 -4.19
CA LEU A 549 19.76 20.58 -4.19
C LEU A 549 19.17 20.61 -5.59
N SER A 550 19.62 21.54 -6.44
CA SER A 550 19.12 21.68 -7.81
C SER A 550 20.09 22.45 -8.69
N ILE A 551 19.95 22.23 -10.00
CA ILE A 551 20.69 22.93 -11.06
C ILE A 551 19.64 23.51 -11.99
N LYS A 552 19.67 24.81 -12.23
CA LYS A 552 18.72 25.49 -13.12
C LYS A 552 19.47 26.29 -14.18
N PRO A 553 19.25 26.04 -15.48
CA PRO A 553 19.78 26.92 -16.52
C PRO A 553 19.15 28.30 -16.41
N THR A 554 19.90 29.31 -16.85
CA THR A 554 19.49 30.71 -16.89
C THR A 554 19.36 31.18 -18.33
N THR A 555 18.61 32.25 -18.57
CA THR A 555 18.42 32.83 -19.91
C THR A 555 19.70 33.42 -20.51
N LYS A 556 20.77 33.57 -19.71
CA LYS A 556 22.09 34.06 -20.14
C LYS A 556 23.05 32.94 -20.57
N GLY A 557 22.60 31.68 -20.59
CA GLY A 557 23.45 30.53 -20.91
C GLY A 557 24.30 30.01 -19.75
N GLU A 558 24.07 30.51 -18.52
CA GLU A 558 24.74 30.04 -17.30
C GLU A 558 23.82 29.11 -16.47
N PHE A 559 24.37 28.44 -15.46
CA PHE A 559 23.63 27.58 -14.53
C PHE A 559 23.67 28.14 -13.10
N ASN A 560 22.50 28.22 -12.47
CA ASN A 560 22.36 28.45 -11.04
C ASN A 560 22.34 27.10 -10.31
N VAL A 561 23.32 26.90 -9.44
CA VAL A 561 23.53 25.66 -8.68
C VAL A 561 23.19 25.91 -7.21
N ALA A 562 22.05 25.39 -6.77
CA ALA A 562 21.55 25.54 -5.42
C ALA A 562 22.24 24.53 -4.48
N VAL A 563 22.96 25.02 -3.47
CA VAL A 563 23.78 24.21 -2.57
C VAL A 563 23.27 24.30 -1.15
N PHE A 564 23.13 23.15 -0.48
CA PHE A 564 22.83 23.05 0.94
C PHE A 564 24.07 22.62 1.73
N ILE A 565 24.36 23.34 2.81
CA ILE A 565 25.39 22.98 3.80
C ILE A 565 24.67 22.70 5.12
N ASP A 566 24.97 21.54 5.72
CA ASP A 566 24.35 21.15 7.00
C ASP A 566 24.60 22.25 8.05
N PRO A 567 23.61 22.58 8.89
CA PRO A 567 23.70 23.68 9.86
C PRO A 567 24.96 23.62 10.73
N GLN A 568 25.38 22.43 11.14
CA GLN A 568 26.58 22.21 11.95
C GLN A 568 27.88 22.62 11.26
N TYR A 569 27.94 22.67 9.91
CA TYR A 569 29.16 22.99 9.15
C TYR A 569 29.15 24.37 8.51
N ARG A 570 28.08 25.16 8.68
CA ARG A 570 27.96 26.48 8.06
C ARG A 570 29.06 27.46 8.46
N TYR A 571 29.71 27.25 9.60
CA TYR A 571 30.84 28.06 10.05
C TYR A 571 32.08 27.95 9.13
N LEU A 572 32.17 26.91 8.29
CA LEU A 572 33.25 26.73 7.31
C LEU A 572 33.09 27.63 6.07
N LEU A 573 31.86 28.11 5.83
CA LEU A 573 31.53 28.99 4.71
C LEU A 573 31.90 30.44 5.05
N THR A 574 32.86 31.00 4.33
CA THR A 574 33.36 32.37 4.52
C THR A 574 33.18 33.19 3.23
N PRO A 575 33.39 34.52 3.26
CA PRO A 575 33.48 35.33 2.03
C PRO A 575 34.65 34.94 1.11
N GLN A 576 35.67 34.25 1.63
CA GLN A 576 36.85 33.81 0.88
C GLN A 576 36.72 32.38 0.34
N SER A 577 35.54 31.76 0.45
CA SER A 577 35.31 30.41 -0.04
C SER A 577 35.24 30.38 -1.56
N ILE A 578 36.11 29.58 -2.17
CA ILE A 578 36.08 29.24 -3.59
C ILE A 578 35.50 27.83 -3.78
N PHE A 579 34.83 27.61 -4.91
CA PHE A 579 34.12 26.35 -5.20
C PHE A 579 34.58 25.79 -6.53
N TRP A 580 34.87 24.50 -6.60
CA TRP A 580 35.13 23.82 -7.86
C TRP A 580 34.42 22.49 -7.91
N ALA A 581 34.12 22.05 -9.12
CA ALA A 581 33.65 20.70 -9.33
C ALA A 581 34.81 19.72 -9.31
N GLU A 582 34.56 18.56 -8.72
CA GLU A 582 35.40 17.40 -8.80
C GLU A 582 34.61 16.32 -9.53
N GLY A 583 35.04 16.03 -10.77
CA GLY A 583 34.46 14.95 -11.57
C GLY A 583 34.66 13.57 -10.93
N GLY A 584 34.15 12.55 -11.62
CA GLY A 584 34.17 11.14 -11.17
C GLY A 584 35.57 10.55 -10.98
N ALA A 585 35.72 9.24 -11.16
CA ALA A 585 37.01 8.58 -10.94
C ALA A 585 38.11 9.21 -11.82
N LYS A 586 39.07 9.90 -11.19
CA LYS A 586 40.22 10.46 -11.88
C LYS A 586 41.23 9.34 -12.12
N VAL A 587 41.40 8.97 -13.38
CA VAL A 587 42.39 7.98 -13.81
C VAL A 587 43.64 8.74 -14.24
N GLU A 588 44.72 8.59 -13.49
CA GLU A 588 46.02 9.15 -13.85
C GLU A 588 46.85 8.06 -14.52
N ILE A 589 47.20 8.26 -15.79
CA ILE A 589 48.03 7.35 -16.58
C ILE A 589 49.43 7.97 -16.64
N GLY A 590 50.38 7.37 -15.93
CA GLY A 590 51.78 7.74 -15.97
C GLY A 590 52.64 6.64 -16.61
N ALA A 591 53.90 6.95 -16.90
CA ALA A 591 54.86 5.96 -17.41
C ALA A 591 55.11 4.79 -16.44
N SER A 592 54.78 4.95 -15.15
CA SER A 592 54.89 3.94 -14.10
C SER A 592 53.61 3.12 -13.86
N GLY A 593 52.55 3.33 -14.64
CA GLY A 593 51.29 2.58 -14.54
C GLY A 593 50.04 3.46 -14.42
N VAL A 594 48.90 2.80 -14.19
CA VAL A 594 47.59 3.44 -14.02
C VAL A 594 47.29 3.58 -12.53
N SER A 595 47.15 4.82 -12.06
CA SER A 595 46.68 5.12 -10.71
C SER A 595 45.21 5.52 -10.76
N VAL A 596 44.36 4.76 -10.07
CA VAL A 596 42.95 5.11 -9.87
C VAL A 596 42.79 5.55 -8.42
N GLN A 597 42.49 6.82 -8.22
CA GLN A 597 42.25 7.33 -6.88
C GLN A 597 40.91 6.77 -6.37
N ALA A 598 40.94 6.04 -5.25
CA ALA A 598 39.73 5.55 -4.60
C ALA A 598 38.86 6.74 -4.16
N THR A 599 37.71 6.91 -4.81
CA THR A 599 36.73 7.95 -4.48
C THR A 599 35.45 7.30 -3.93
N PRO A 600 34.73 7.97 -3.00
CA PRO A 600 33.41 7.49 -2.57
C PRO A 600 32.48 7.30 -3.78
N LEU A 601 31.69 6.22 -3.80
CA LEU A 601 30.83 5.88 -4.95
C LEU A 601 29.88 7.03 -5.35
N SER A 602 29.38 7.79 -4.37
CA SER A 602 28.54 8.96 -4.62
C SER A 602 29.25 10.01 -5.48
N ARG A 603 30.55 10.21 -5.27
CA ARG A 603 31.38 11.08 -6.11
C ARG A 603 31.66 10.45 -7.47
N ALA A 604 31.91 9.14 -7.54
CA ALA A 604 32.15 8.45 -8.81
C ALA A 604 30.93 8.50 -9.75
N LEU A 605 29.71 8.41 -9.20
CA LEU A 605 28.46 8.41 -9.97
C LEU A 605 27.85 9.79 -10.15
N LYS A 606 27.93 10.66 -9.14
CA LYS A 606 27.23 11.95 -9.11
C LYS A 606 28.15 13.16 -9.18
N GLY A 607 29.46 12.97 -9.07
CA GLY A 607 30.41 14.06 -8.89
C GLY A 607 30.34 14.68 -7.50
N ALA A 608 31.16 15.70 -7.30
CA ALA A 608 31.18 16.48 -6.07
C ALA A 608 31.48 17.95 -6.34
N ILE A 609 31.07 18.82 -5.43
CA ILE A 609 31.56 20.20 -5.36
C ILE A 609 32.48 20.30 -4.16
N SER A 610 33.73 20.66 -4.38
CA SER A 610 34.67 20.95 -3.30
C SER A 610 34.74 22.46 -3.03
N MET A 611 34.97 22.77 -1.76
CA MET A 611 35.14 24.12 -1.25
C MET A 611 36.40 24.20 -0.40
N ASP A 612 37.10 25.33 -0.48
CA ASP A 612 38.14 25.72 0.46
C ASP A 612 38.19 27.25 0.60
N ASN A 613 38.87 27.73 1.65
CA ASN A 613 39.06 29.15 1.91
C ASN A 613 40.49 29.56 1.50
N VAL A 614 40.63 30.60 0.69
CA VAL A 614 41.94 31.11 0.23
C VAL A 614 42.39 32.33 1.05
N SER A 615 43.67 32.34 1.45
CA SER A 615 44.23 33.33 2.39
C SER A 615 44.45 34.72 1.79
N GLU A 616 44.53 34.87 0.46
CA GLU A 616 44.84 36.15 -0.19
C GLU A 616 44.11 36.30 -1.53
N ALA A 617 42.84 36.73 -1.51
CA ALA A 617 42.23 37.45 -2.64
C ALA A 617 40.95 38.18 -2.22
N SER A 618 40.90 39.46 -2.52
CA SER A 618 39.72 40.30 -2.48
C SER A 618 38.73 39.86 -3.57
N ALA A 619 37.73 39.05 -3.21
CA ALA A 619 36.50 39.02 -4.00
C ALA A 619 35.84 40.40 -3.85
N GLY A 620 35.66 41.12 -4.96
CA GLY A 620 34.88 42.35 -4.99
C GLY A 620 33.51 42.10 -4.37
N LYS A 621 33.05 43.01 -3.50
CA LYS A 621 31.72 42.94 -2.90
C LYS A 621 30.66 42.84 -4.00
N GLY A 622 29.92 41.73 -4.05
CA GLY A 622 28.62 41.66 -4.72
C GLY A 622 28.49 40.70 -5.91
N GLU A 623 29.55 40.04 -6.37
CA GLU A 623 29.40 39.03 -7.44
C GLU A 623 28.99 37.67 -6.87
N LEU A 624 28.05 37.02 -7.56
CA LEU A 624 27.60 35.66 -7.29
C LEU A 624 28.79 34.70 -7.24
N ARG A 625 28.80 33.79 -6.25
CA ARG A 625 29.92 32.87 -6.05
C ARG A 625 30.04 31.91 -7.22
N ARG A 626 31.14 31.98 -7.96
CA ARG A 626 31.36 31.14 -9.14
C ARG A 626 31.73 29.71 -8.75
N LEU A 627 31.18 28.75 -9.47
CA LEU A 627 31.61 27.35 -9.48
C LEU A 627 32.57 27.15 -10.64
N TYR A 628 33.83 26.84 -10.32
CA TYR A 628 34.88 26.60 -11.31
C TYR A 628 34.88 25.13 -11.77
N PRO A 629 35.33 24.85 -13.01
CA PRO A 629 35.36 23.48 -13.53
C PRO A 629 36.42 22.59 -12.88
N SER A 630 37.45 23.17 -12.23
CA SER A 630 38.51 22.42 -11.55
C SER A 630 39.15 23.22 -10.41
N GLU A 631 39.85 22.52 -9.52
CA GLU A 631 40.62 23.13 -8.41
C GLU A 631 41.66 24.13 -8.94
N GLN A 632 42.34 23.77 -10.03
CA GLN A 632 43.34 24.63 -10.66
C GLN A 632 42.72 25.92 -11.19
N ALA A 633 41.53 25.83 -11.82
CA ALA A 633 40.80 27.00 -12.28
C ALA A 633 40.30 27.88 -11.12
N ALA A 634 39.84 27.28 -10.02
CA ALA A 634 39.43 28.02 -8.82
C ALA A 634 40.60 28.72 -8.11
N LYS A 635 41.80 28.13 -8.19
CA LYS A 635 43.04 28.70 -7.63
C LYS A 635 43.80 29.61 -8.60
N ALA A 636 43.40 29.66 -9.87
CA ALA A 636 43.98 30.53 -10.90
C ALA A 636 43.52 32.00 -10.72
N ILE A 637 43.76 32.57 -9.55
CA ILE A 637 43.46 33.97 -9.21
C ILE A 637 44.70 34.83 -9.50
N GLY A 638 45.31 34.63 -10.66
CA GLY A 638 46.56 35.27 -11.08
C GLY A 638 46.37 36.51 -11.95
N ARG A 639 47.47 37.18 -12.33
CA ARG A 639 47.44 38.29 -13.28
C ARG A 639 47.26 37.76 -14.70
N GLN A 640 46.16 38.14 -15.35
CA GLN A 640 45.91 37.81 -16.75
C GLN A 640 46.82 38.63 -17.68
N ILE A 641 47.39 37.93 -18.65
CA ILE A 641 48.24 38.43 -19.73
C ILE A 641 47.74 37.89 -21.08
N THR A 642 48.08 38.57 -22.16
CA THR A 642 47.80 38.19 -23.54
C THR A 642 49.13 37.91 -24.23
N LEU A 643 49.25 36.72 -24.83
CA LEU A 643 50.38 36.37 -25.69
C LEU A 643 49.90 36.39 -27.14
N LEU A 644 50.50 37.23 -27.98
CA LEU A 644 50.17 37.35 -29.40
C LEU A 644 51.05 36.39 -30.21
N THR A 645 50.43 35.59 -31.09
CA THR A 645 51.11 34.65 -31.98
C THR A 645 50.43 34.64 -33.34
N ASP A 646 51.16 34.32 -34.41
CA ASP A 646 50.59 34.15 -35.74
C ASP A 646 49.91 32.77 -35.90
N ASP A 647 50.32 31.79 -35.08
CA ASP A 647 49.81 30.42 -35.10
C ASP A 647 49.56 29.89 -33.68
N ALA A 648 48.38 29.30 -33.49
CA ALA A 648 47.95 28.66 -32.24
C ALA A 648 47.71 27.15 -32.39
N SER A 649 48.04 26.55 -33.53
CA SER A 649 47.86 25.11 -33.80
C SER A 649 48.52 24.19 -32.76
N LYS A 650 49.57 24.67 -32.11
CA LYS A 650 50.35 23.97 -31.09
C LYS A 650 50.05 24.44 -29.66
N ILE A 651 49.00 25.25 -29.47
CA ILE A 651 48.63 25.82 -28.17
C ILE A 651 47.27 25.23 -27.76
N SER A 652 47.14 24.86 -26.49
CA SER A 652 45.92 24.26 -25.96
C SER A 652 45.46 24.96 -24.68
N LYS A 653 44.14 24.90 -24.43
CA LYS A 653 43.55 25.30 -23.14
C LYS A 653 44.25 24.54 -22.00
N ASN A 654 44.60 25.23 -20.93
CA ASN A 654 45.38 24.73 -19.78
C ASN A 654 46.85 24.41 -20.06
N MET A 655 47.41 24.78 -21.22
CA MET A 655 48.85 24.63 -21.49
C MET A 655 49.67 25.35 -20.41
N PRO A 656 50.63 24.68 -19.74
CA PRO A 656 51.37 25.29 -18.65
C PRO A 656 52.41 26.30 -19.17
N ILE A 657 52.55 27.41 -18.43
CA ILE A 657 53.66 28.35 -18.58
C ILE A 657 54.69 27.99 -17.51
N ARG A 658 55.91 27.64 -17.92
CA ARG A 658 56.98 27.16 -17.04
C ARG A 658 58.20 28.07 -17.05
N TYR A 659 58.83 28.23 -15.90
CA TYR A 659 60.17 28.81 -15.76
C TYR A 659 61.07 27.82 -15.03
N LEU A 660 62.20 27.45 -15.65
CA LEU A 660 63.13 26.45 -15.10
C LEU A 660 62.43 25.14 -14.66
N GLY A 661 61.42 24.70 -15.43
CA GLY A 661 60.64 23.49 -15.15
C GLY A 661 59.49 23.67 -14.14
N ILE A 662 59.37 24.84 -13.48
CA ILE A 662 58.29 25.13 -12.51
C ILE A 662 57.13 25.82 -13.21
N THR A 663 55.90 25.34 -13.03
CA THR A 663 54.70 26.01 -13.55
C THR A 663 54.44 27.33 -12.83
N VAL A 664 54.55 28.43 -13.56
CA VAL A 664 54.35 29.81 -13.09
C VAL A 664 53.05 30.43 -13.60
N GLY A 665 52.39 29.80 -14.55
CA GLY A 665 51.11 30.22 -15.11
C GLY A 665 50.51 29.16 -16.03
N GLN A 666 49.41 29.49 -16.69
CA GLN A 666 48.73 28.61 -17.63
C GLN A 666 47.92 29.38 -18.68
N VAL A 667 47.69 28.78 -19.84
CA VAL A 667 46.80 29.30 -20.89
C VAL A 667 45.34 29.07 -20.49
N ILE A 668 44.50 30.11 -20.62
CA ILE A 668 43.06 30.06 -20.37
C ILE A 668 42.31 29.69 -21.65
N ASN A 669 42.53 30.46 -22.72
CA ASN A 669 41.90 30.24 -24.02
C ASN A 669 42.72 30.91 -25.14
N THR A 670 42.28 30.70 -26.38
CA THR A 670 42.85 31.29 -27.59
C THR A 670 41.72 31.90 -28.41
N GLU A 671 41.87 33.13 -28.84
CA GLU A 671 40.88 33.86 -29.64
C GLU A 671 41.58 34.57 -30.79
N LEU A 672 40.92 34.67 -31.95
CA LEU A 672 41.43 35.47 -33.05
C LEU A 672 41.31 36.96 -32.68
N THR A 673 42.35 37.76 -32.95
CA THR A 673 42.29 39.21 -32.71
C THR A 673 41.25 39.86 -33.60
N ARG A 674 40.73 41.04 -33.21
CA ARG A 674 39.64 41.72 -33.95
C ARG A 674 39.99 42.11 -35.39
N ASP A 675 41.28 42.25 -35.68
CA ASP A 675 41.84 42.54 -37.01
C ASP A 675 42.18 41.27 -37.81
N ASN A 676 41.94 40.07 -37.25
CA ASN A 676 42.18 38.75 -37.84
C ASN A 676 43.62 38.44 -38.26
N ASN A 677 44.61 39.24 -37.83
CA ASN A 677 46.01 39.06 -38.24
C ASN A 677 46.82 38.22 -37.25
N HIS A 678 46.37 38.10 -36.00
CA HIS A 678 47.07 37.36 -34.94
C HIS A 678 46.07 36.55 -34.10
N VAL A 679 46.59 35.60 -33.34
CA VAL A 679 45.85 34.89 -32.29
C VAL A 679 46.27 35.45 -30.93
N ALA A 680 45.28 35.92 -30.18
CA ALA A 680 45.43 36.30 -28.79
C ALA A 680 45.26 35.07 -27.89
N VAL A 681 46.37 34.64 -27.30
CA VAL A 681 46.41 33.57 -26.30
C VAL A 681 46.24 34.22 -24.93
N GLN A 682 45.05 34.11 -24.34
CA GLN A 682 44.85 34.62 -22.98
C GLN A 682 45.43 33.63 -21.98
N ALA A 683 46.30 34.12 -21.11
CA ALA A 683 46.97 33.31 -20.10
C ALA A 683 46.95 34.00 -18.74
N ILE A 684 47.24 33.23 -17.69
CA ILE A 684 47.27 33.72 -16.32
C ILE A 684 48.58 33.34 -15.65
N LEU A 685 49.23 34.31 -15.03
CA LEU A 685 50.42 34.10 -14.19
C LEU A 685 49.99 34.03 -12.74
N TYR A 686 50.40 32.98 -12.02
CA TYR A 686 49.98 32.80 -10.63
C TYR A 686 50.50 33.94 -9.73
N PRO A 687 49.75 34.37 -8.69
CA PRO A 687 50.07 35.57 -7.88
C PRO A 687 51.49 35.61 -7.34
N LYS A 688 52.00 34.46 -6.90
CA LYS A 688 53.37 34.32 -6.37
C LYS A 688 54.45 34.73 -7.38
N TYR A 689 54.16 34.63 -8.69
CA TYR A 689 55.12 34.83 -9.76
C TYR A 689 54.82 36.05 -10.63
N ASP A 690 53.57 36.53 -10.63
CA ASP A 690 53.08 37.53 -11.58
C ASP A 690 53.94 38.81 -11.66
N ALA A 691 54.47 39.29 -10.54
CA ALA A 691 55.19 40.55 -10.46
C ALA A 691 56.56 40.48 -11.16
N LYS A 692 57.09 39.27 -11.37
CA LYS A 692 58.38 39.03 -12.04
C LYS A 692 58.23 38.80 -13.55
N PHE A 693 57.13 38.17 -13.98
CA PHE A 693 56.92 37.77 -15.38
C PHE A 693 55.97 38.69 -16.15
N ALA A 694 55.13 39.49 -15.48
CA ALA A 694 54.28 40.48 -16.12
C ALA A 694 55.01 41.83 -16.28
N ARG A 695 56.21 41.81 -16.86
CA ARG A 695 57.12 42.98 -17.00
C ARG A 695 57.52 43.16 -18.45
N ASN A 696 57.65 44.40 -18.91
CA ASN A 696 58.27 44.70 -20.20
C ASN A 696 59.59 43.94 -20.37
N ALA A 697 59.86 43.47 -21.59
CA ALA A 697 60.98 42.58 -21.93
C ALA A 697 60.93 41.14 -21.37
N SER A 698 59.83 40.70 -20.74
CA SER A 698 59.64 39.28 -20.45
C SER A 698 59.44 38.51 -21.75
N ARG A 699 60.01 37.31 -21.84
CA ARG A 699 59.96 36.50 -23.06
C ARG A 699 59.14 35.26 -22.82
N PHE A 700 58.24 34.98 -23.74
CA PHE A 700 57.45 33.76 -23.76
C PHE A 700 57.78 33.01 -25.03
N THR A 701 58.16 31.75 -24.92
CA THR A 701 58.60 30.93 -26.05
C THR A 701 57.87 29.60 -26.04
N LEU A 702 57.29 29.23 -27.17
CA LEU A 702 56.63 27.93 -27.30
C LEU A 702 57.68 26.82 -27.36
N VAL A 703 57.57 25.82 -26.47
CA VAL A 703 58.47 24.66 -26.43
C VAL A 703 57.74 23.42 -26.94
N THR A 704 58.18 22.94 -28.10
CA THR A 704 57.64 21.76 -28.79
C THR A 704 58.73 20.71 -29.02
N PRO A 705 58.38 19.44 -29.26
CA PRO A 705 59.37 18.39 -29.45
C PRO A 705 60.09 18.62 -30.78
N GLU A 706 61.42 18.55 -30.74
CA GLU A 706 62.26 18.77 -31.92
C GLU A 706 63.05 17.51 -32.23
N ILE A 707 62.80 16.93 -33.40
CA ILE A 707 63.53 15.77 -33.92
C ILE A 707 64.39 16.27 -35.08
N ASN A 708 65.71 16.17 -34.94
CA ASN A 708 66.65 16.48 -36.02
C ASN A 708 67.75 15.42 -36.11
N THR A 709 68.62 15.55 -37.11
CA THR A 709 69.70 14.59 -37.39
C THR A 709 70.76 14.45 -36.29
N THR A 710 70.73 15.27 -35.23
CA THR A 710 71.66 15.20 -34.07
C THR A 710 71.03 14.67 -32.80
N GLY A 711 69.73 14.36 -32.80
CA GLY A 711 69.03 13.84 -31.64
C GLY A 711 67.64 14.43 -31.46
N ILE A 712 66.98 14.02 -30.39
CA ILE A 712 65.64 14.47 -30.01
C ILE A 712 65.79 15.44 -28.83
N TYR A 713 65.35 16.68 -29.04
CA TYR A 713 65.33 17.72 -28.01
C TYR A 713 63.90 17.91 -27.51
N ASN A 714 63.76 18.32 -26.25
CA ASN A 714 62.46 18.55 -25.60
C ASN A 714 61.54 17.31 -25.60
N ILE A 715 62.07 16.10 -25.35
CA ILE A 715 61.30 14.83 -25.35
C ILE A 715 60.07 14.91 -24.44
N GLU A 716 60.15 15.60 -23.29
CA GLU A 716 59.00 15.79 -22.39
C GLU A 716 57.81 16.50 -23.06
N SER A 717 58.09 17.38 -24.03
CA SER A 717 57.05 18.11 -24.77
C SER A 717 56.32 17.25 -25.82
N ILE A 718 56.76 16.00 -26.07
CA ILE A 718 56.00 15.02 -26.88
C ILE A 718 54.65 14.71 -26.22
N LEU A 719 54.63 14.59 -24.88
CA LEU A 719 53.41 14.32 -24.13
C LEU A 719 52.73 15.59 -23.66
N THR A 720 53.51 16.60 -23.23
CA THR A 720 52.96 17.86 -22.70
C THR A 720 53.72 19.07 -23.23
N PRO A 721 53.29 19.69 -24.36
CA PRO A 721 53.85 20.95 -24.81
C PRO A 721 53.62 22.06 -23.77
N TYR A 722 54.54 23.02 -23.70
CA TYR A 722 54.48 24.10 -22.70
C TYR A 722 55.06 25.39 -23.25
N ILE A 723 54.76 26.51 -22.58
CA ILE A 723 55.36 27.82 -22.87
C ILE A 723 56.46 28.08 -21.85
N SER A 724 57.69 28.29 -22.30
CA SER A 724 58.77 28.77 -21.43
C SER A 724 58.61 30.27 -21.19
N ALA A 725 58.72 30.71 -19.94
CA ALA A 725 58.68 32.12 -19.57
C ALA A 725 60.01 32.55 -18.98
N GLU A 726 60.62 33.59 -19.51
CA GLU A 726 61.81 34.23 -18.96
C GLU A 726 61.44 35.61 -18.38
N PRO A 727 61.86 35.93 -17.14
CA PRO A 727 61.51 37.19 -16.51
C PRO A 727 62.21 38.37 -17.20
N GLY A 728 61.45 39.43 -17.45
CA GLY A 728 61.95 40.69 -17.99
C GLY A 728 62.13 41.78 -16.94
N ASN A 729 62.89 42.81 -17.30
CA ASN A 729 63.06 44.01 -16.50
C ASN A 729 62.27 45.16 -17.12
N GLY A 730 61.52 45.92 -16.31
CA GLY A 730 60.84 47.14 -16.76
C GLY A 730 59.48 47.38 -16.10
N ASN A 731 58.67 48.22 -16.75
CA ASN A 731 57.31 48.52 -16.30
C ASN A 731 56.39 47.29 -16.42
N PRO A 732 55.35 47.18 -15.59
CA PRO A 732 54.37 46.11 -15.73
C PRO A 732 53.73 46.11 -17.13
N SER A 733 53.61 44.94 -17.74
CA SER A 733 52.91 44.74 -19.02
C SER A 733 51.92 43.59 -18.92
N ARG A 734 50.92 43.64 -19.79
CA ARG A 734 49.90 42.59 -19.94
C ARG A 734 49.88 41.97 -21.32
N GLU A 735 50.64 42.50 -22.25
CA GLU A 735 50.67 42.01 -23.63
C GLU A 735 52.11 41.69 -24.01
N PHE A 736 52.29 40.51 -24.60
CA PHE A 736 53.59 39.96 -24.97
C PHE A 736 53.48 39.24 -26.31
N GLU A 737 54.59 39.19 -27.05
CA GLU A 737 54.70 38.33 -28.21
C GLU A 737 55.08 36.91 -27.76
N LEU A 738 54.43 35.90 -28.32
CA LEU A 738 54.81 34.50 -28.15
C LEU A 738 55.80 34.12 -29.24
N LEU A 739 57.06 33.95 -28.83
CA LEU A 739 58.14 33.63 -29.74
C LEU A 739 58.04 32.17 -30.24
N PRO A 740 58.41 31.91 -31.50
CA PRO A 740 58.45 30.56 -32.07
C PRO A 740 59.52 29.70 -31.37
N PRO A 741 59.48 28.37 -31.54
CA PRO A 741 60.47 27.46 -30.94
C PRO A 741 61.90 27.88 -31.34
N SER A 742 62.80 28.05 -30.37
CA SER A 742 64.18 28.42 -30.61
C SER A 742 65.11 27.20 -30.54
N ILE A 743 65.84 26.95 -31.62
CA ILE A 743 66.91 25.91 -31.70
C ILE A 743 68.19 26.28 -30.92
N VAL A 744 68.26 27.49 -30.35
CA VAL A 744 69.44 28.01 -29.65
C VAL A 744 69.34 27.61 -28.18
N SER A 745 70.21 26.70 -27.73
CA SER A 745 70.32 26.32 -26.32
C SER A 745 70.52 27.55 -25.42
N SER A 746 69.81 27.59 -24.28
CA SER A 746 69.90 28.65 -23.28
C SER A 746 71.33 28.95 -22.80
N ARG A 747 72.24 27.97 -22.91
CA ARG A 747 73.68 28.10 -22.60
C ARG A 747 74.41 29.19 -23.41
N TYR A 748 73.83 29.64 -24.51
CA TYR A 748 74.41 30.67 -25.37
C TYR A 748 73.73 32.04 -25.23
N LEU A 749 72.68 32.22 -24.41
CA LEU A 749 71.95 33.48 -24.32
C LEU A 749 72.83 34.68 -23.93
N ASP A 750 73.75 34.49 -22.98
CA ASP A 750 74.69 35.52 -22.49
C ASP A 750 76.05 35.52 -23.22
N GLY A 751 76.10 34.95 -24.43
CA GLY A 751 77.32 34.77 -25.20
C GLY A 751 77.77 36.01 -26.01
N LEU A 752 79.06 36.07 -26.35
CA LEU A 752 79.64 37.12 -27.19
C LEU A 752 79.12 36.94 -28.61
N THR A 753 78.32 37.90 -29.08
CA THR A 753 77.75 37.88 -30.43
C THR A 753 78.73 38.52 -31.40
N LEU A 754 79.04 37.84 -32.50
CA LEU A 754 79.96 38.29 -33.56
C LEU A 754 79.29 38.11 -34.92
N THR A 755 79.82 38.80 -35.94
CA THR A 755 79.39 38.62 -37.32
C THR A 755 80.57 38.12 -38.16
N LEU A 756 80.37 37.04 -38.90
CA LEU A 756 81.36 36.55 -39.86
C LEU A 756 80.87 36.87 -41.27
N ASP A 757 81.67 37.63 -42.01
CA ASP A 757 81.41 38.02 -43.38
C ASP A 757 81.88 36.92 -44.32
N ALA A 758 80.96 36.36 -45.10
CA ALA A 758 81.23 35.29 -46.06
C ALA A 758 80.66 35.65 -47.44
N PRO A 759 81.26 35.21 -48.55
CA PRO A 759 80.69 35.45 -49.89
C PRO A 759 79.37 34.69 -50.10
N ASN A 760 79.14 33.58 -49.40
CA ASN A 760 77.90 32.80 -49.39
C ASN A 760 77.77 31.98 -48.09
N VAL A 761 76.60 31.40 -47.84
CA VAL A 761 76.33 30.57 -46.65
C VAL A 761 77.02 29.19 -46.72
N GLY A 762 77.28 28.67 -47.93
CA GLY A 762 77.82 27.32 -48.11
C GLY A 762 76.92 26.25 -47.47
N SER A 763 77.52 25.34 -46.70
CA SER A 763 76.84 24.29 -45.93
C SER A 763 76.44 24.70 -44.50
N LEU A 764 76.63 25.97 -44.14
CA LEU A 764 76.32 26.45 -42.80
C LEU A 764 74.81 26.48 -42.57
N ILE A 765 74.38 25.96 -41.43
CA ILE A 765 73.01 26.08 -40.93
C ILE A 765 72.98 26.75 -39.55
N VAL A 766 71.83 27.23 -39.11
CA VAL A 766 71.70 27.72 -37.72
C VAL A 766 71.95 26.54 -36.77
N GLY A 767 72.78 26.75 -35.75
CA GLY A 767 73.30 25.70 -34.87
C GLY A 767 74.60 25.06 -35.35
N THR A 768 75.20 25.49 -36.47
CA THR A 768 76.55 25.04 -36.87
C THR A 768 77.56 25.40 -35.79
N PRO A 769 78.41 24.46 -35.33
CA PRO A 769 79.33 24.72 -34.24
C PRO A 769 80.49 25.64 -34.64
N ILE A 770 80.85 26.54 -33.73
CA ILE A 770 82.11 27.30 -33.77
C ILE A 770 83.12 26.55 -32.92
N LEU A 771 84.25 26.19 -33.52
CA LEU A 771 85.23 25.27 -32.98
C LEU A 771 86.55 25.98 -32.69
N TYR A 772 87.08 25.78 -31.49
CA TYR A 772 88.45 26.16 -31.16
C TYR A 772 89.22 24.89 -30.81
N ARG A 773 90.24 24.57 -31.62
CA ARG A 773 91.01 23.31 -31.52
C ARG A 773 90.10 22.06 -31.47
N GLY A 774 89.03 22.06 -32.27
CA GLY A 774 88.06 20.96 -32.34
C GLY A 774 86.99 20.93 -31.23
N MET A 775 87.06 21.80 -30.21
CA MET A 775 86.03 21.91 -29.16
C MET A 775 84.97 22.95 -29.54
N GLU A 776 83.68 22.62 -29.34
CA GLU A 776 82.56 23.56 -29.53
C GLU A 776 82.61 24.67 -28.47
N ILE A 777 82.88 25.88 -28.94
CA ILE A 777 82.93 27.08 -28.10
C ILE A 777 81.78 28.05 -28.38
N GLY A 778 81.04 27.85 -29.48
CA GLY A 778 79.95 28.70 -29.88
C GLY A 778 79.12 28.06 -30.99
N ILE A 779 78.13 28.78 -31.47
CA ILE A 779 77.25 28.34 -32.56
C ILE A 779 76.91 29.48 -33.52
N VAL A 780 76.54 29.13 -34.75
CA VAL A 780 75.85 30.03 -35.68
C VAL A 780 74.42 30.23 -35.18
N THR A 781 74.01 31.49 -34.98
CA THR A 781 72.68 31.85 -34.48
C THR A 781 71.74 32.37 -35.57
N GLY A 782 72.26 32.73 -36.74
CA GLY A 782 71.45 33.26 -37.83
C GLY A 782 72.28 33.70 -39.04
N PHE A 783 71.58 34.06 -40.12
CA PHE A 783 72.17 34.59 -41.34
C PHE A 783 71.39 35.81 -41.78
N ASN A 784 72.10 36.86 -42.18
CA ASN A 784 71.51 38.04 -42.81
C ASN A 784 72.31 38.38 -44.06
N LEU A 785 71.65 38.95 -45.08
CA LEU A 785 72.38 39.58 -46.18
C LEU A 785 73.06 40.86 -45.68
N GLY A 786 74.24 41.16 -46.23
CA GLY A 786 74.85 42.47 -46.09
C GLY A 786 73.92 43.56 -46.62
N LYS A 787 74.10 44.80 -46.16
CA LYS A 787 73.24 45.93 -46.57
C LYS A 787 73.17 46.14 -48.09
N LEU A 788 74.20 45.71 -48.81
CA LEU A 788 74.30 45.78 -50.28
C LEU A 788 74.11 44.41 -50.96
N ALA A 789 73.75 43.36 -50.20
CA ALA A 789 73.63 41.97 -50.65
C ALA A 789 74.87 41.38 -51.36
N ASP A 790 76.06 41.98 -51.18
CA ASP A 790 77.35 41.55 -51.75
C ASP A 790 78.02 40.41 -50.95
N ARG A 791 77.55 40.17 -49.72
CA ARG A 791 78.04 39.17 -48.79
C ARG A 791 76.94 38.72 -47.84
N VAL A 792 77.18 37.61 -47.16
CA VAL A 792 76.34 37.10 -46.08
C VAL A 792 77.01 37.39 -44.74
N HIS A 793 76.25 37.99 -43.84
CA HIS A 793 76.58 38.13 -42.42
C HIS A 793 76.11 36.87 -41.68
N VAL A 794 77.06 35.99 -41.37
CA VAL A 794 76.84 34.83 -40.50
C VAL A 794 76.90 35.31 -39.05
N GLN A 795 75.76 35.34 -38.37
CA GLN A 795 75.71 35.71 -36.97
C GLN A 795 76.14 34.52 -36.12
N VAL A 796 77.13 34.72 -35.27
CA VAL A 796 77.64 33.67 -34.38
C VAL A 796 77.64 34.14 -32.95
N ARG A 797 77.51 33.19 -32.02
CA ARG A 797 77.56 33.47 -30.60
C ARG A 797 78.49 32.51 -29.88
N ILE A 798 79.46 33.08 -29.16
CA ILE A 798 80.47 32.36 -28.39
C ILE A 798 80.03 32.28 -26.94
N ASN A 799 80.10 31.09 -26.34
CA ASN A 799 79.72 30.86 -24.95
C ASN A 799 80.49 31.80 -24.01
N ARG A 800 79.85 32.26 -22.93
CA ARG A 800 80.47 33.10 -21.88
C ARG A 800 81.81 32.56 -21.38
N ARG A 801 81.94 31.24 -21.21
CA ARG A 801 83.19 30.59 -20.75
C ARG A 801 84.36 30.73 -21.72
N TYR A 802 84.11 30.95 -23.01
CA TYR A 802 85.12 30.91 -24.06
C TYR A 802 85.34 32.26 -24.77
N GLN A 803 84.67 33.33 -24.35
CA GLN A 803 84.81 34.66 -24.97
C GLN A 803 86.27 35.14 -24.98
N ASN A 804 87.04 34.75 -23.96
CA ASN A 804 88.45 35.11 -23.80
C ASN A 804 89.36 34.58 -24.91
N LEU A 805 88.93 33.55 -25.65
CA LEU A 805 89.66 32.94 -26.76
C LEU A 805 89.62 33.79 -28.03
N ILE A 806 88.62 34.66 -28.19
CA ILE A 806 88.42 35.45 -29.40
C ILE A 806 89.04 36.83 -29.24
N ARG A 807 90.03 37.11 -30.09
CA ARG A 807 90.79 38.36 -30.15
C ARG A 807 90.47 39.11 -31.44
N GLN A 808 90.84 40.38 -31.49
CA GLN A 808 90.62 41.22 -32.67
C GLN A 808 91.30 40.68 -33.95
N ASN A 809 92.35 39.87 -33.81
CA ASN A 809 93.05 39.23 -34.92
C ASN A 809 92.71 37.73 -35.06
N SER A 810 91.66 37.22 -34.39
CA SER A 810 91.22 35.84 -34.58
C SER A 810 90.76 35.62 -36.02
N VAL A 811 91.16 34.50 -36.59
CA VAL A 811 90.87 34.12 -37.96
C VAL A 811 89.89 32.96 -37.95
N PHE A 812 88.80 33.10 -38.70
CA PHE A 812 87.75 32.09 -38.82
C PHE A 812 87.83 31.44 -40.20
N TRP A 813 87.61 30.13 -40.28
CA TRP A 813 87.51 29.40 -41.55
C TRP A 813 86.48 28.28 -41.49
N LEU A 814 85.98 27.89 -42.65
CA LEU A 814 85.14 26.71 -42.80
C LEU A 814 85.98 25.45 -42.55
N SER A 815 85.55 24.62 -41.61
CA SER A 815 86.09 23.28 -41.39
C SER A 815 85.10 22.25 -41.95
N SER A 816 85.41 21.65 -43.10
CA SER A 816 84.65 20.55 -43.68
C SER A 816 85.02 19.21 -43.01
N GLY A 817 84.04 18.33 -42.81
CA GLY A 817 84.24 17.01 -42.19
C GLY A 817 85.14 16.04 -42.97
N TYR A 818 85.49 16.36 -44.23
CA TYR A 818 86.52 15.68 -45.00
C TYR A 818 87.39 16.72 -45.71
N ASN A 819 88.70 16.57 -45.56
CA ASN A 819 89.68 17.17 -46.47
C ASN A 819 90.54 16.03 -47.01
N VAL A 820 90.59 15.89 -48.34
CA VAL A 820 91.38 14.86 -49.00
C VAL A 820 92.45 15.57 -49.82
N ASP A 821 93.67 15.57 -49.31
CA ASP A 821 94.81 16.12 -50.00
C ASP A 821 95.47 15.02 -50.85
N PHE A 822 95.44 15.19 -52.17
CA PHE A 822 96.03 14.26 -53.13
C PHE A 822 97.41 14.76 -53.57
N GLY A 823 98.48 14.04 -53.21
CA GLY A 823 99.81 14.19 -53.79
C GLY A 823 100.15 13.05 -54.75
N LEU A 824 101.09 13.27 -55.68
CA LEU A 824 101.52 12.27 -56.69
C LEU A 824 101.98 10.92 -56.10
N PHE A 825 102.32 10.86 -54.79
CA PHE A 825 102.81 9.65 -54.13
C PHE A 825 102.23 9.39 -52.72
N SER A 826 101.24 10.14 -52.25
CA SER A 826 100.52 9.83 -50.99
C SER A 826 99.17 10.54 -50.90
N GLY A 827 98.12 9.82 -50.50
CA GLY A 827 96.84 10.41 -50.08
C GLY A 827 96.68 10.26 -48.57
N VAL A 828 96.58 11.38 -47.86
CA VAL A 828 96.25 11.39 -46.42
C VAL A 828 94.81 11.87 -46.30
N ALA A 829 93.93 11.00 -45.80
CA ALA A 829 92.55 11.36 -45.49
C ALA A 829 92.43 11.65 -43.99
N SER A 830 92.10 12.90 -43.65
CA SER A 830 91.75 13.27 -42.28
C SER A 830 90.22 13.30 -42.17
N SER A 831 89.66 12.48 -41.29
CA SER A 831 88.22 12.41 -41.04
C SER A 831 87.84 13.28 -39.85
N GLY A 832 86.92 14.22 -40.06
CA GLY A 832 86.29 15.00 -39.01
C GLY A 832 85.18 14.20 -38.29
N THR A 833 84.57 14.80 -37.27
CA THR A 833 83.43 14.18 -36.57
C THR A 833 82.19 14.08 -37.46
N LEU A 834 81.30 13.11 -37.19
CA LEU A 834 80.01 12.98 -37.91
C LEU A 834 79.18 14.27 -37.87
N ASN A 835 79.27 15.06 -36.79
CA ASN A 835 78.63 16.37 -36.69
C ASN A 835 79.22 17.42 -37.66
N GLN A 836 80.55 17.44 -37.83
CA GLN A 836 81.23 18.32 -38.80
C GLN A 836 80.94 17.92 -40.24
N LEU A 837 80.69 16.63 -40.49
CA LEU A 837 80.27 16.14 -41.81
C LEU A 837 78.85 16.63 -42.17
N LEU A 838 77.92 16.56 -41.23
CA LEU A 838 76.50 16.83 -41.49
C LEU A 838 76.15 18.32 -41.49
N ARG A 839 76.80 19.13 -40.64
CA ARG A 839 76.46 20.56 -40.45
C ARG A 839 77.55 21.52 -40.91
N GLY A 840 78.70 21.00 -41.34
CA GLY A 840 79.93 21.79 -41.40
C GLY A 840 80.40 22.22 -40.01
N GLY A 841 81.45 23.03 -39.97
CA GLY A 841 81.90 23.72 -38.77
C GLY A 841 82.64 24.99 -39.15
N ILE A 842 82.74 25.93 -38.20
CA ILE A 842 83.59 27.10 -38.36
C ILE A 842 84.70 26.96 -37.32
N SER A 843 85.93 26.75 -37.77
CA SER A 843 87.08 26.73 -36.88
C SER A 843 87.64 28.14 -36.71
N VAL A 844 88.18 28.40 -35.52
CA VAL A 844 88.83 29.67 -35.18
C VAL A 844 90.14 29.43 -34.46
N ALA A 845 91.15 30.21 -34.83
CA ALA A 845 92.42 30.31 -34.12
C ALA A 845 92.91 31.76 -34.11
N THR A 846 93.82 32.05 -33.18
CA THR A 846 94.41 33.38 -33.03
C THR A 846 95.89 33.27 -33.40
N PRO A 847 96.39 34.01 -34.41
CA PRO A 847 97.80 34.02 -34.77
C PRO A 847 98.70 34.52 -33.62
N PRO A 848 99.94 34.02 -33.53
CA PRO A 848 100.88 34.46 -32.50
C PRO A 848 101.21 35.95 -32.69
N SER A 849 101.08 36.72 -31.61
CA SER A 849 101.43 38.15 -31.60
C SER A 849 101.99 38.52 -30.22
N ALA A 850 103.06 39.31 -30.20
CA ALA A 850 103.65 39.86 -29.00
C ALA A 850 103.66 41.40 -29.12
N PRO A 851 102.82 42.15 -28.38
CA PRO A 851 101.85 41.67 -27.37
C PRO A 851 100.58 41.06 -27.98
N LEU A 852 99.84 40.28 -27.17
CA LEU A 852 98.54 39.70 -27.53
C LEU A 852 97.52 40.80 -27.82
N LYS A 853 96.75 40.67 -28.90
CA LYS A 853 95.71 41.66 -29.26
C LYS A 853 94.54 41.65 -28.24
N PRO A 854 93.79 42.76 -28.12
CA PRO A 854 92.62 42.85 -27.25
C PRO A 854 91.51 41.84 -27.60
N LEU A 855 90.60 41.62 -26.65
CA LEU A 855 89.38 40.84 -26.84
C LEU A 855 88.52 41.42 -27.97
N ALA A 856 87.85 40.54 -28.70
CA ALA A 856 86.83 40.95 -29.65
C ALA A 856 85.65 41.60 -28.91
N LYS A 857 85.14 42.71 -29.45
CA LYS A 857 83.95 43.39 -28.92
C LYS A 857 82.69 42.74 -29.49
N ALA A 858 81.58 42.82 -28.78
CA ALA A 858 80.29 42.38 -29.31
C ALA A 858 79.98 43.10 -30.64
N ARG A 859 79.44 42.34 -31.60
CA ARG A 859 79.11 42.76 -32.96
C ARG A 859 80.31 43.14 -33.82
N SER A 860 81.54 42.74 -33.46
CA SER A 860 82.67 42.87 -34.38
C SER A 860 82.51 41.95 -35.58
N HIS A 861 83.02 42.42 -36.72
CA HIS A 861 83.01 41.68 -37.98
C HIS A 861 84.35 40.99 -38.21
N PHE A 862 84.30 39.74 -38.67
CA PHE A 862 85.47 38.96 -39.08
C PHE A 862 85.23 38.36 -40.46
N LEU A 863 86.28 38.15 -41.25
CA LEU A 863 86.16 37.41 -42.50
C LEU A 863 86.07 35.91 -42.22
N LEU A 864 85.11 35.23 -42.85
CA LEU A 864 85.05 33.77 -42.88
C LEU A 864 85.82 33.24 -44.09
N ASN A 865 86.99 32.65 -43.82
CA ASN A 865 87.83 32.07 -44.87
C ASN A 865 87.27 30.73 -45.35
N GLN A 866 87.38 30.46 -46.65
CA GLN A 866 86.91 29.20 -47.25
C GLN A 866 87.83 28.01 -46.93
N LYS A 867 89.12 28.29 -46.68
CA LYS A 867 90.15 27.30 -46.35
C LYS A 867 90.90 27.73 -45.10
N MET A 868 91.50 26.75 -44.42
CA MET A 868 92.40 27.00 -43.31
C MET A 868 93.62 27.83 -43.79
N PRO A 869 94.00 28.91 -43.09
CA PRO A 869 95.20 29.67 -43.42
C PRO A 869 96.46 28.81 -43.36
N GLU A 870 97.40 29.03 -44.29
CA GLU A 870 98.72 28.41 -44.22
C GLU A 870 99.37 28.77 -42.88
N GLN A 871 99.86 27.77 -42.13
CA GLN A 871 100.42 27.88 -40.77
C GLN A 871 99.43 27.92 -39.59
N ALA A 872 98.11 27.90 -39.81
CA ALA A 872 97.14 27.96 -38.71
C ALA A 872 97.29 26.82 -37.69
N ASP A 873 97.64 25.61 -38.14
CA ASP A 873 97.89 24.45 -37.27
C ASP A 873 99.09 24.64 -36.32
N SER A 874 100.04 25.49 -36.72
CA SER A 874 101.24 25.80 -35.91
C SER A 874 101.00 26.92 -34.90
N TRP A 875 99.85 27.61 -34.96
CA TRP A 875 99.54 28.72 -34.06
C TRP A 875 99.18 28.22 -32.66
N GLN A 876 100.21 28.06 -31.82
CA GLN A 876 100.08 27.71 -30.41
C GLN A 876 100.03 28.94 -29.50
N THR A 877 99.33 29.99 -29.93
CA THR A 877 99.22 31.25 -29.20
C THR A 877 98.70 31.03 -27.78
N ALA A 878 99.49 31.43 -26.77
CA ALA A 878 99.09 31.35 -25.38
C ALA A 878 98.02 32.43 -25.08
N ILE A 879 96.80 31.98 -24.78
CA ILE A 879 95.69 32.85 -24.36
C ILE A 879 95.32 32.46 -22.93
N PRO A 880 95.53 33.34 -21.93
CA PRO A 880 95.13 33.08 -20.55
C PRO A 880 93.63 32.83 -20.44
N VAL A 881 93.25 31.78 -19.71
CA VAL A 881 91.87 31.54 -19.30
C VAL A 881 91.71 32.25 -17.95
N GLU A 882 91.02 33.40 -17.95
CA GLU A 882 90.53 34.00 -16.69
C GLU A 882 89.30 33.27 -16.16
#